data_AF-A0AAE8SGX7-F1
#
_entry.id   AF-A0AAE8SGX7-F1
#
_cell.length_a   1.000
_cell.length_b   1.000
_cell.length_c   1.000
_cell.angle_alpha   90.00
_cell.angle_beta   90.00
_cell.angle_gamma   90.00
#
_symmetry.space_group_name_H-M   'P 1'
#
loop_
_entity.id
_entity.type
_entity.pdbx_description
1 polymer ?
#
loop_
_entity_poly.entity_id
_entity_poly.type
_entity_poly.pdbx_seq_one_letter_code
_entity_poly.pdbx_strand_id
1 'polypeptide(L)'
;MGLLSNPLRSREPQLPLYQKVNSPTKERYSDDDYSTDEEDDYEDEPYSPESSSAGSSRHTSGSASSGLLMLPSHQKKPLPLRRKIAKIYPYRMPNKVTRYLFCTFITFIIVMVLTLVRASQVENWKVANGKVDNRPPPPPPAWEKFDFMERYYGGLKSLVTMEELKPEWPHVKNEPEMLSEGNDWNKQNEIKSDKDSDETDKAATEEIEAVAQGTKPPKKTTRDEKPKDDTKKETKDDAAEEKEDKSKDDSEADKKKLPKSNDWSGYANKSEETDRKECFLDADGTVRVPQLRYYNGRPQGFPEHAIGSYETLNLPEDICFDRYGRYGPYGFGYSSRNGGLSVGEHGQKEGSDAVWEKTPRVDYRQIDWADVQRRCFKANQARFKELPSKVQTPHGFFAYEPKPKALPSSTLERRGAEEEKPKTEKETSVAKADEDKTKTGDVKSSVSKAEVTKAVESKTESSKAEPTKAAQVSKTEKKPEESKVEESQPERSNADKTETKETEKPTDDKVQNPKIQSSNAPDAGLSRTAVVVRCWDEYNWREDDIVNLRSLIAELAVTSGGRYDIHLLVQVKNEAAHPVWADERIYQERIEEAIPEEFRGLVTLWSETQMLALYQGIYDHFSRGPDLPVHGVYRGLSMAMQYFAHKHPEYDYFWQWEMDVRYTGHYYDLFSKLENWSKAQPRKGLWERNSRFYFPSIHGTWEDFSQMARVQSQMGVVGADNVWKGMPGLEGKSPDADTKGQRTVWGPLRPKDDDDWFEPGNDPVAPTSYEKDHYKWGVGEEADYIALNPIFNPDGTTWGLKDDITGFNRSEGLPPRRANIITTARMSRRLLTTMHKMTAFKKQFAFPEMWPATVALQHGFKAVSVPHPVYVDRAWPEAYMAQIYNNGRDGSSGGSRTSIFGDREHNMHGLSWFYNSGFAPNMYRRWLGLRVNNDGGEEFEGTEDKSKKGKGVGNMRGGEGRMCLPPMLLHPVKDVELPVEAPEADAEEGKAPQSDPGA
;
A
#
# COMPACT_ATOMS: atom_id res chain seq x y z
N MET A 1 31.20 20.87 77.24
CA MET A 1 31.06 22.16 76.52
C MET A 1 31.39 21.87 75.05
N GLY A 2 30.51 22.11 74.07
CA GLY A 2 29.13 22.59 74.16
C GLY A 2 28.41 22.56 72.79
N LEU A 3 27.15 22.99 72.79
CA LEU A 3 26.27 23.25 71.62
C LEU A 3 25.81 22.06 70.76
N LEU A 4 24.55 21.68 71.02
CA LEU A 4 23.55 21.08 70.12
C LEU A 4 23.06 22.14 69.10
N SER A 5 22.32 21.88 68.01
CA SER A 5 22.06 20.68 67.17
C SER A 5 21.10 21.07 66.02
N ASN A 6 21.22 20.50 64.81
CA ASN A 6 20.03 20.19 63.98
C ASN A 6 20.34 19.18 62.85
N PRO A 7 19.36 18.39 62.38
CA PRO A 7 19.55 17.34 61.35
C PRO A 7 19.06 17.75 59.94
N LEU A 8 19.07 16.76 59.03
CA LEU A 8 18.50 16.74 57.66
C LEU A 8 19.28 17.53 56.57
N ARG A 9 20.07 16.78 55.79
CA ARG A 9 20.23 17.00 54.34
C ARG A 9 19.96 15.68 53.62
N SER A 10 19.10 15.70 52.61
CA SER A 10 18.81 14.54 51.77
C SER A 10 20.04 14.14 50.96
N ARG A 11 20.28 12.83 50.85
CA ARG A 11 21.31 12.27 49.95
C ARG A 11 20.87 12.52 48.52
N GLU A 12 21.66 13.26 47.76
CA GLU A 12 21.42 13.51 46.33
C GLU A 12 21.45 12.18 45.56
N PRO A 13 20.47 11.90 44.67
CA PRO A 13 20.54 10.74 43.80
C PRO A 13 21.62 10.99 42.75
N GLN A 14 22.69 10.19 42.77
CA GLN A 14 23.62 10.14 41.64
C GLN A 14 22.87 9.58 40.43
N LEU A 15 22.88 10.33 39.33
CA LEU A 15 22.37 9.85 38.05
C LEU A 15 23.17 8.62 37.59
N PRO A 16 22.52 7.59 37.04
CA PRO A 16 23.23 6.47 36.45
C PRO A 16 24.11 6.93 35.27
N LEU A 17 25.19 6.21 35.02
CA LEU A 17 26.12 6.48 33.91
C LEU A 17 25.50 6.04 32.58
N TYR A 18 24.67 6.90 32.00
CA TYR A 18 24.25 6.77 30.61
C TYR A 18 25.48 6.69 29.70
N GLN A 19 25.52 5.69 28.82
CA GLN A 19 26.43 5.71 27.68
C GLN A 19 26.04 6.89 26.80
N LYS A 20 26.85 7.96 26.83
CA LYS A 20 26.66 9.09 25.92
C LYS A 20 26.82 8.61 24.48
N VAL A 21 25.72 8.48 23.78
CA VAL A 21 25.71 8.35 22.33
C VAL A 21 26.32 9.64 21.77
N ASN A 22 27.54 9.55 21.25
CA ASN A 22 28.14 10.61 20.45
C ASN A 22 27.40 10.65 19.12
N SER A 23 26.23 11.30 19.10
CA SER A 23 25.43 11.53 17.90
C SER A 23 26.27 12.29 16.86
N PRO A 24 26.65 11.68 15.73
CA PRO A 24 27.22 12.43 14.64
C PRO A 24 26.05 13.13 13.95
N THR A 25 25.75 14.36 14.36
CA THR A 25 24.80 15.24 13.66
C THR A 25 25.41 15.74 12.36
N LYS A 26 25.69 14.81 11.45
CA LYS A 26 25.93 15.05 10.03
C LYS A 26 25.56 13.80 9.24
N GLU A 27 24.95 14.01 8.09
CA GLU A 27 24.22 13.03 7.30
C GLU A 27 24.99 11.72 7.06
N ARG A 28 24.34 10.62 7.44
CA ARG A 28 24.47 9.31 6.80
C ARG A 28 23.07 8.81 6.50
N TYR A 29 22.58 9.17 5.32
CA TYR A 29 21.60 8.32 4.65
C TYR A 29 22.30 6.98 4.38
N SER A 30 21.60 5.86 4.58
CA SER A 30 22.08 4.56 4.11
C SER A 30 21.73 4.39 2.64
N ASP A 31 22.50 3.57 1.92
CA ASP A 31 22.33 3.36 0.49
C ASP A 31 21.04 2.57 0.13
N ASP A 32 19.93 3.29 -0.03
CA ASP A 32 18.78 2.90 -0.84
C ASP A 32 18.95 3.55 -2.23
N ASP A 33 19.55 2.87 -3.23
CA ASP A 33 19.78 3.49 -4.55
C ASP A 33 18.48 3.70 -5.36
N TYR A 34 17.95 4.90 -5.21
CA TYR A 34 16.97 5.53 -6.06
C TYR A 34 17.49 6.87 -6.60
N SER A 35 18.73 6.92 -7.10
CA SER A 35 19.11 8.11 -7.86
C SER A 35 18.23 8.27 -9.12
N THR A 36 17.92 9.52 -9.43
CA THR A 36 17.18 9.95 -10.62
C THR A 36 17.98 11.07 -11.28
N ASP A 37 19.17 10.71 -11.75
CA ASP A 37 20.06 11.62 -12.48
C ASP A 37 19.68 11.62 -13.98
N GLU A 38 19.01 12.69 -14.41
CA GLU A 38 18.84 13.02 -15.84
C GLU A 38 20.09 13.80 -16.33
N GLU A 39 21.09 13.12 -16.88
CA GLU A 39 22.09 13.75 -17.76
C GLU A 39 22.23 12.97 -19.08
N ASP A 40 21.55 13.45 -20.12
CA ASP A 40 21.85 13.12 -21.53
C ASP A 40 23.13 13.86 -21.96
N ASP A 41 24.13 13.14 -22.50
CA ASP A 41 24.95 13.72 -23.58
C ASP A 41 25.52 12.64 -24.53
N TYR A 42 25.80 13.04 -25.77
CA TYR A 42 26.28 12.18 -26.86
C TYR A 42 27.75 12.47 -27.18
N GLU A 43 28.60 11.43 -27.25
CA GLU A 43 29.75 11.40 -28.16
C GLU A 43 30.02 9.97 -28.66
N ASP A 44 30.56 9.87 -29.88
CA ASP A 44 30.85 8.63 -30.62
C ASP A 44 32.40 8.43 -30.78
N GLU A 45 32.82 7.41 -31.54
CA GLU A 45 34.20 7.21 -32.06
C GLU A 45 35.27 6.68 -31.03
N PRO A 46 36.52 6.28 -31.43
CA PRO A 46 36.71 4.90 -31.93
C PRO A 46 38.05 4.16 -31.60
N TYR A 47 38.05 2.83 -31.80
CA TYR A 47 39.24 1.94 -31.92
C TYR A 47 40.14 1.82 -30.65
N SER A 48 40.99 0.80 -30.42
CA SER A 48 41.45 -0.36 -31.24
C SER A 48 41.81 -1.57 -30.33
N PRO A 49 41.89 -2.84 -30.82
CA PRO A 49 41.98 -4.02 -29.95
C PRO A 49 43.28 -4.86 -30.04
N GLU A 50 43.57 -5.61 -28.96
CA GLU A 50 44.18 -6.95 -28.91
C GLU A 50 43.86 -7.55 -27.51
N SER A 51 43.80 -8.86 -27.23
CA SER A 51 43.96 -10.12 -28.00
C SER A 51 43.18 -11.25 -27.26
N SER A 52 43.22 -12.57 -27.55
CA SER A 52 44.02 -13.39 -28.47
C SER A 52 43.31 -14.67 -28.93
N SER A 53 43.48 -15.01 -30.22
CA SER A 53 43.57 -16.36 -30.82
C SER A 53 42.77 -17.58 -30.28
N ALA A 54 42.05 -18.28 -31.19
CA ALA A 54 42.52 -19.57 -31.74
C ALA A 54 41.73 -20.12 -32.96
N GLY A 55 42.41 -20.19 -34.12
CA GLY A 55 42.29 -21.16 -35.22
C GLY A 55 40.97 -21.85 -35.62
N SER A 56 40.48 -21.53 -36.83
CA SER A 56 40.48 -22.49 -37.96
C SER A 56 40.40 -21.74 -39.31
N SER A 57 40.59 -22.41 -40.46
CA SER A 57 41.04 -21.74 -41.69
C SER A 57 40.62 -22.34 -43.04
N ARG A 58 40.28 -21.46 -44.01
CA ARG A 58 40.65 -21.51 -45.46
C ARG A 58 40.05 -22.68 -46.30
N HIS A 59 39.87 -22.60 -47.63
CA HIS A 59 40.03 -21.52 -48.62
C HIS A 59 39.12 -21.74 -49.86
N THR A 60 38.66 -20.64 -50.48
CA THR A 60 38.33 -20.41 -51.91
C THR A 60 38.17 -21.55 -52.94
N SER A 61 37.19 -21.35 -53.84
CA SER A 61 37.43 -21.25 -55.30
C SER A 61 36.34 -20.39 -55.96
N GLY A 62 36.50 -19.97 -57.22
CA GLY A 62 35.53 -19.09 -57.89
C GLY A 62 35.55 -19.16 -59.43
N SER A 63 34.92 -18.17 -60.06
CA SER A 63 34.95 -17.84 -61.51
C SER A 63 34.01 -18.59 -62.48
N ALA A 64 33.18 -17.79 -63.16
CA ALA A 64 32.77 -17.87 -64.58
C ALA A 64 31.96 -19.07 -65.17
N SER A 65 30.64 -18.86 -65.26
CA SER A 65 29.79 -18.95 -66.47
C SER A 65 30.00 -20.01 -67.58
N SER A 66 28.92 -20.75 -67.91
CA SER A 66 28.39 -20.99 -69.28
C SER A 66 27.10 -21.84 -69.27
N GLY A 67 26.33 -21.88 -70.37
CA GLY A 67 25.54 -23.10 -70.69
C GLY A 67 23.98 -23.07 -70.72
N LEU A 68 23.37 -22.05 -71.31
CA LEU A 68 22.07 -22.04 -72.03
C LEU A 68 21.21 -23.34 -72.11
N LEU A 69 19.93 -23.25 -71.72
CA LEU A 69 18.77 -23.97 -72.32
C LEU A 69 17.50 -23.08 -72.26
N MET A 70 16.46 -23.36 -73.07
CA MET A 70 15.37 -22.42 -73.37
C MET A 70 13.96 -23.03 -73.53
N LEU A 71 12.93 -22.25 -73.14
CA LEU A 71 11.54 -22.20 -73.66
C LEU A 71 10.60 -23.42 -73.38
N PRO A 72 9.24 -23.32 -73.61
CA PRO A 72 8.38 -22.14 -73.87
C PRO A 72 7.04 -22.02 -73.06
N SER A 73 6.57 -20.77 -72.91
CA SER A 73 5.17 -20.26 -73.05
C SER A 73 3.92 -21.13 -72.76
N HIS A 74 2.99 -20.64 -71.90
CA HIS A 74 1.65 -20.23 -72.40
C HIS A 74 0.84 -19.21 -71.56
N GLN A 75 0.06 -18.42 -72.31
CA GLN A 75 -0.84 -17.29 -72.03
C GLN A 75 -1.81 -17.32 -70.82
N LYS A 76 -2.14 -16.11 -70.30
CA LYS A 76 -3.53 -15.65 -70.07
C LYS A 76 -3.70 -14.17 -70.52
N LYS A 77 -4.95 -13.73 -70.75
CA LYS A 77 -5.34 -12.43 -71.37
C LYS A 77 -5.86 -11.39 -70.34
N PRO A 78 -5.91 -10.08 -70.68
CA PRO A 78 -6.10 -8.98 -69.71
C PRO A 78 -7.54 -8.48 -69.54
N LEU A 79 -7.74 -7.60 -68.53
CA LEU A 79 -8.94 -6.80 -68.25
C LEU A 79 -8.59 -5.29 -68.16
N PRO A 80 -9.56 -4.35 -68.18
CA PRO A 80 -9.41 -3.15 -69.01
C PRO A 80 -8.88 -1.85 -68.37
N LEU A 81 -8.55 -0.93 -69.28
CA LEU A 81 -8.16 0.48 -69.14
C LEU A 81 -8.75 1.24 -67.92
N ARG A 82 -7.86 1.82 -67.10
CA ARG A 82 -8.15 2.98 -66.24
C ARG A 82 -7.57 4.25 -66.88
N ARG A 83 -8.25 5.39 -66.75
CA ARG A 83 -7.93 6.66 -67.44
C ARG A 83 -6.51 7.16 -67.10
N LYS A 84 -5.81 7.73 -68.10
CA LYS A 84 -4.56 8.48 -67.89
C LYS A 84 -4.85 9.77 -67.11
N ILE A 85 -4.14 9.99 -66.01
CA ILE A 85 -3.90 11.33 -65.46
C ILE A 85 -2.59 11.84 -66.07
N ALA A 86 -2.56 13.09 -66.51
CA ALA A 86 -1.37 13.67 -67.13
C ALA A 86 -0.28 13.91 -66.08
N LYS A 87 0.94 13.39 -66.32
CA LYS A 87 2.11 13.76 -65.52
C LYS A 87 2.61 15.12 -65.97
N ILE A 88 2.48 16.13 -65.11
CA ILE A 88 3.15 17.42 -65.27
C ILE A 88 4.65 17.19 -65.08
N TYR A 89 5.46 17.56 -66.07
CA TYR A 89 6.91 17.58 -65.94
C TYR A 89 7.35 18.89 -65.25
N PRO A 90 8.13 18.85 -64.17
CA PRO A 90 8.70 20.06 -63.59
C PRO A 90 9.71 20.70 -64.56
N TYR A 91 9.68 22.02 -64.65
CA TYR A 91 10.51 22.82 -65.56
C TYR A 91 12.00 22.69 -65.21
N ARG A 92 12.84 22.39 -66.20
CA ARG A 92 14.28 22.14 -66.00
C ARG A 92 15.03 23.48 -65.91
N MET A 93 15.25 23.96 -64.68
CA MET A 93 15.89 25.25 -64.40
C MET A 93 17.25 25.41 -65.11
N PRO A 94 17.55 26.59 -65.72
CA PRO A 94 18.80 26.78 -66.46
C PRO A 94 20.04 26.66 -65.57
N ASN A 95 21.05 25.90 -66.02
CA ASN A 95 22.25 25.55 -65.24
C ASN A 95 22.96 26.73 -64.54
N LYS A 96 22.87 27.96 -65.07
CA LYS A 96 23.41 29.16 -64.41
C LYS A 96 22.69 29.45 -63.08
N VAL A 97 21.35 29.41 -63.07
CA VAL A 97 20.53 29.64 -61.86
C VAL A 97 20.79 28.55 -60.84
N THR A 98 20.85 27.29 -61.27
CA THR A 98 21.17 26.14 -60.40
C THR A 98 22.56 26.32 -59.76
N ARG A 99 23.55 26.83 -60.50
CA ARG A 99 24.90 27.07 -59.98
C ARG A 99 24.93 28.19 -58.93
N TYR A 100 24.20 29.29 -59.15
CA TYR A 100 24.07 30.34 -58.14
C TYR A 100 23.33 29.85 -56.89
N LEU A 101 22.25 29.07 -57.04
CA LEU A 101 21.53 28.45 -55.91
C LEU A 101 22.43 27.52 -55.09
N PHE A 102 23.22 26.67 -55.74
CA PHE A 102 24.22 25.83 -55.05
C PHE A 102 25.29 26.68 -54.35
N CYS A 103 25.80 27.74 -54.98
CA CYS A 103 26.73 28.64 -54.31
C CYS A 103 26.12 29.30 -53.07
N THR A 104 24.88 29.82 -53.15
CA THR A 104 24.20 30.42 -51.99
C THR A 104 23.92 29.42 -50.88
N PHE A 105 23.58 28.17 -51.23
CA PHE A 105 23.33 27.09 -50.26
C PHE A 105 24.63 26.65 -49.56
N ILE A 106 25.73 26.55 -50.32
CA ILE A 106 27.07 26.27 -49.77
C ILE A 106 27.54 27.42 -48.87
N THR A 107 27.36 28.68 -49.26
CA THR A 107 27.70 29.81 -48.36
C THR A 107 26.81 29.86 -47.12
N PHE A 108 25.53 29.49 -47.23
CA PHE A 108 24.64 29.38 -46.08
C PHE A 108 25.11 28.28 -45.11
N ILE A 109 25.46 27.10 -45.62
CA ILE A 109 26.02 26.00 -44.80
C ILE A 109 27.34 26.42 -44.15
N ILE A 110 28.24 27.09 -44.89
CA ILE A 110 29.52 27.58 -44.32
C ILE A 110 29.27 28.62 -43.22
N VAL A 111 28.34 29.56 -43.41
CA VAL A 111 27.95 30.52 -42.36
C VAL A 111 27.34 29.80 -41.17
N MET A 112 26.43 28.83 -41.39
CA MET A 112 25.79 28.03 -40.33
C MET A 112 26.83 27.26 -39.51
N VAL A 113 27.75 26.55 -40.16
CA VAL A 113 28.85 25.82 -39.50
C VAL A 113 29.77 26.79 -38.74
N LEU A 114 30.13 27.94 -39.32
CA LEU A 114 30.93 28.95 -38.62
C LEU A 114 30.18 29.57 -37.42
N THR A 115 28.85 29.74 -37.49
CA THR A 115 28.06 30.17 -36.32
C THR A 115 27.94 29.09 -35.26
N LEU A 116 27.83 27.82 -35.62
CA LEU A 116 27.77 26.69 -34.68
C LEU A 116 29.12 26.45 -34.01
N VAL A 117 30.22 26.48 -34.77
CA VAL A 117 31.59 26.41 -34.21
C VAL A 117 31.86 27.62 -33.31
N ARG A 118 31.41 28.82 -33.69
CA ARG A 118 31.53 30.01 -32.83
C ARG A 118 30.66 29.91 -31.57
N ALA A 119 29.45 29.34 -31.67
CA ALA A 119 28.59 29.09 -30.51
C ALA A 119 29.25 28.08 -29.56
N SER A 120 29.66 26.92 -30.07
CA SER A 120 30.41 25.89 -29.32
C SER A 120 31.67 26.48 -28.66
N GLN A 121 32.46 27.29 -29.37
CA GLN A 121 33.62 27.96 -28.77
C GLN A 121 33.25 29.01 -27.72
N VAL A 122 32.09 29.67 -27.83
CA VAL A 122 31.59 30.62 -26.82
C VAL A 122 31.03 29.89 -25.59
N GLU A 123 30.31 28.79 -25.76
CA GLU A 123 29.85 27.95 -24.64
C GLU A 123 31.02 27.27 -23.94
N ASN A 124 31.97 26.68 -24.67
CA ASN A 124 33.19 26.10 -24.08
C ASN A 124 34.05 27.17 -23.39
N TRP A 125 34.06 28.41 -23.90
CA TRP A 125 34.73 29.54 -23.23
C TRP A 125 33.96 30.00 -21.97
N LYS A 126 32.62 29.98 -21.96
CA LYS A 126 31.82 30.23 -20.75
C LYS A 126 32.09 29.17 -19.69
N VAL A 127 32.03 27.88 -20.05
CA VAL A 127 32.31 26.74 -19.17
C VAL A 127 33.73 26.85 -18.60
N ALA A 128 34.75 27.04 -19.45
CA ALA A 128 36.15 27.17 -19.01
C ALA A 128 36.43 28.41 -18.14
N ASN A 129 35.56 29.42 -18.14
CA ASN A 129 35.64 30.60 -17.27
C ASN A 129 34.61 30.57 -16.12
N GLY A 130 33.99 29.42 -15.82
CA GLY A 130 33.05 29.27 -14.71
C GLY A 130 31.75 30.06 -14.85
N LYS A 131 31.38 30.44 -16.07
CA LYS A 131 30.12 31.13 -16.40
C LYS A 131 29.11 30.18 -17.04
N VAL A 132 28.90 29.03 -16.40
CA VAL A 132 27.63 28.33 -16.52
C VAL A 132 26.64 29.16 -15.70
N ASP A 133 25.68 29.80 -16.37
CA ASP A 133 24.50 30.32 -15.68
C ASP A 133 23.72 29.09 -15.20
N ASN A 134 23.92 28.71 -13.93
CA ASN A 134 23.18 27.62 -13.30
C ASN A 134 21.69 27.82 -13.60
N ARG A 135 21.06 26.83 -14.26
CA ARG A 135 19.61 26.84 -14.43
C ARG A 135 19.02 27.07 -13.04
N PRO A 136 18.18 28.11 -12.83
CA PRO A 136 17.59 28.33 -11.51
C PRO A 136 16.86 27.04 -11.12
N PRO A 137 17.03 26.54 -9.89
CA PRO A 137 16.44 25.27 -9.50
C PRO A 137 14.94 25.31 -9.75
N PRO A 138 14.32 24.18 -10.15
CA PRO A 138 12.89 24.13 -10.42
C PRO A 138 12.13 24.72 -9.22
N PRO A 139 11.12 25.57 -9.43
CA PRO A 139 10.43 26.23 -8.34
C PRO A 139 9.85 25.17 -7.38
N PRO A 140 9.96 25.38 -6.06
CA PRO A 140 9.60 24.35 -5.09
C PRO A 140 8.15 23.90 -5.32
N PRO A 141 7.88 22.57 -5.21
CA PRO A 141 6.56 21.99 -5.37
C PRO A 141 5.47 22.82 -4.70
N ALA A 142 4.33 22.98 -5.37
CA ALA A 142 3.28 23.90 -4.93
C ALA A 142 2.77 23.62 -3.50
N TRP A 143 2.87 22.37 -3.05
CA TRP A 143 2.47 21.92 -1.72
C TRP A 143 3.40 22.35 -0.58
N GLU A 144 4.68 22.59 -0.86
CA GLU A 144 5.66 23.00 0.17
C GLU A 144 5.37 24.41 0.72
N LYS A 145 4.49 25.16 0.06
CA LYS A 145 4.03 26.51 0.40
C LYS A 145 2.89 26.53 1.42
N PHE A 146 2.26 25.38 1.70
CA PHE A 146 1.21 25.27 2.72
C PHE A 146 1.84 25.04 4.09
N ASP A 147 1.30 25.70 5.12
CA ASP A 147 1.76 25.56 6.50
C ASP A 147 1.62 24.11 7.00
N PHE A 148 2.59 23.63 7.77
CA PHE A 148 2.51 22.37 8.50
C PHE A 148 1.42 22.43 9.58
N MET A 149 0.73 21.31 9.78
CA MET A 149 -0.22 21.14 10.90
C MET A 149 0.49 20.79 12.20
N GLU A 150 -0.01 21.33 13.31
CA GLU A 150 0.63 21.29 14.62
C GLU A 150 -0.12 20.40 15.62
N ARG A 151 -1.44 20.24 15.46
CA ARG A 151 -2.32 19.62 16.45
C ARG A 151 -2.38 18.09 16.40
N TYR A 152 -1.73 17.46 15.42
CA TYR A 152 -1.37 16.03 15.49
C TYR A 152 -0.58 15.69 16.77
N TYR A 153 0.18 16.64 17.30
CA TYR A 153 1.04 16.48 18.47
C TYR A 153 0.35 16.89 19.79
N GLY A 154 -0.98 17.03 19.79
CA GLY A 154 -1.79 17.25 20.99
C GLY A 154 -1.83 16.01 21.91
N GLY A 155 -2.00 16.25 23.22
CA GLY A 155 -1.83 15.21 24.24
C GLY A 155 -3.09 14.81 25.03
N LEU A 156 -2.98 13.75 25.84
CA LEU A 156 -4.07 13.19 26.65
C LEU A 156 -4.78 14.20 27.60
N LYS A 157 -4.16 15.32 27.96
CA LYS A 157 -4.76 16.38 28.82
C LYS A 157 -5.55 17.43 28.02
N SER A 158 -5.57 17.32 26.69
CA SER A 158 -6.38 18.16 25.78
C SER A 158 -7.46 17.39 25.03
N LEU A 159 -7.76 16.13 25.38
CA LEU A 159 -8.87 15.39 24.77
C LEU A 159 -10.21 16.11 24.96
N VAL A 160 -11.00 16.14 23.89
CA VAL A 160 -12.38 16.65 23.83
C VAL A 160 -13.28 15.67 23.07
N THR A 161 -14.59 15.71 23.29
CA THR A 161 -15.54 14.87 22.54
C THR A 161 -15.55 15.24 21.04
N MET A 162 -16.08 14.37 20.17
CA MET A 162 -16.08 14.62 18.72
C MET A 162 -16.98 15.83 18.37
N GLU A 163 -18.02 16.07 19.16
CA GLU A 163 -18.95 17.19 19.06
C GLU A 163 -18.35 18.53 19.55
N GLU A 164 -17.36 18.47 20.44
CA GLU A 164 -16.59 19.63 20.93
C GLU A 164 -15.31 19.86 20.11
N LEU A 165 -14.86 18.86 19.34
CA LEU A 165 -13.66 18.93 18.53
C LEU A 165 -13.83 19.99 17.44
N LYS A 166 -13.00 21.02 17.54
CA LYS A 166 -12.73 21.95 16.44
C LYS A 166 -11.39 21.53 15.86
N PRO A 167 -11.34 20.95 14.65
CA PRO A 167 -10.10 20.55 14.02
C PRO A 167 -9.30 21.79 13.59
N GLU A 168 -7.98 21.66 13.53
CA GLU A 168 -7.08 22.63 12.91
C GLU A 168 -7.32 22.72 11.39
N TRP A 169 -7.70 21.59 10.78
CA TRP A 169 -7.95 21.44 9.35
C TRP A 169 -8.90 20.26 9.12
N PRO A 170 -9.84 20.34 8.16
CA PRO A 170 -10.02 21.40 7.17
C PRO A 170 -10.79 22.64 7.68
N HIS A 171 -10.55 23.77 7.03
CA HIS A 171 -11.31 25.01 7.25
C HIS A 171 -12.64 24.97 6.47
N VAL A 172 -13.70 24.46 7.10
CA VAL A 172 -15.04 24.39 6.49
C VAL A 172 -15.57 25.81 6.20
N LYS A 173 -16.11 26.01 4.99
CA LYS A 173 -16.37 27.29 4.30
C LYS A 173 -17.34 28.31 4.95
N ASN A 174 -17.69 28.17 6.23
CA ASN A 174 -18.69 29.01 6.89
C ASN A 174 -18.10 30.16 7.75
N GLU A 175 -16.78 30.36 7.78
CA GLU A 175 -16.17 31.60 8.27
C GLU A 175 -15.71 32.48 7.08
N PRO A 176 -16.19 33.74 6.95
CA PRO A 176 -16.04 34.52 5.72
C PRO A 176 -14.86 35.51 5.74
N GLU A 177 -13.61 35.03 5.80
CA GLU A 177 -12.43 35.89 5.60
C GLU A 177 -11.25 35.12 4.94
N MET A 178 -10.37 35.83 4.22
CA MET A 178 -9.22 35.32 3.42
C MET A 178 -9.47 34.70 2.02
N LEU A 179 -10.36 35.29 1.21
CA LEU A 179 -10.27 35.19 -0.28
C LEU A 179 -10.33 36.55 -1.01
N SER A 180 -10.20 37.66 -0.28
CA SER A 180 -10.32 39.03 -0.80
C SER A 180 -9.01 39.72 -1.17
N GLU A 181 -7.85 39.22 -0.72
CA GLU A 181 -6.54 39.84 -0.99
C GLU A 181 -5.55 38.81 -1.55
N GLY A 182 -4.92 39.12 -2.70
CA GLY A 182 -3.76 38.37 -3.21
C GLY A 182 -3.81 37.76 -4.61
N ASN A 183 -4.89 37.92 -5.40
CA ASN A 183 -5.01 37.31 -6.74
C ASN A 183 -5.02 38.32 -7.91
N ASP A 184 -3.83 38.78 -8.34
CA ASP A 184 -3.65 39.58 -9.58
C ASP A 184 -3.60 38.71 -10.86
N TRP A 185 -3.99 37.43 -10.75
CA TRP A 185 -3.92 36.43 -11.82
C TRP A 185 -5.07 36.48 -12.85
N ASN A 186 -6.17 37.17 -12.57
CA ASN A 186 -7.33 37.25 -13.49
C ASN A 186 -7.18 38.29 -14.61
N LYS A 187 -6.06 39.03 -14.69
CA LYS A 187 -5.92 40.23 -15.53
C LYS A 187 -5.31 40.02 -16.93
N GLN A 188 -5.23 38.77 -17.41
CA GLN A 188 -4.59 38.44 -18.70
C GLN A 188 -5.49 37.77 -19.76
N ASN A 189 -6.76 37.48 -19.46
CA ASN A 189 -7.66 36.80 -20.41
C ASN A 189 -8.70 37.71 -21.11
N GLU A 190 -8.73 39.02 -20.85
CA GLU A 190 -9.66 39.98 -21.49
C GLU A 190 -8.95 41.00 -22.40
N ILE A 191 -8.18 40.55 -23.40
CA ILE A 191 -7.76 41.42 -24.53
C ILE A 191 -7.81 40.66 -25.87
N LYS A 192 -9.01 40.56 -26.47
CA LYS A 192 -9.31 40.77 -27.92
C LYS A 192 -10.71 40.28 -28.33
N SER A 193 -11.65 41.21 -28.46
CA SER A 193 -12.87 41.02 -29.26
C SER A 193 -13.41 42.35 -29.82
N ASP A 194 -12.54 43.12 -30.48
CA ASP A 194 -12.91 44.34 -31.21
C ASP A 194 -12.97 44.10 -32.72
N LYS A 195 -14.19 43.87 -33.22
CA LYS A 195 -14.75 44.20 -34.56
C LYS A 195 -16.05 43.40 -34.77
N ASP A 196 -17.13 43.94 -35.34
CA ASP A 196 -17.31 45.23 -36.03
C ASP A 196 -18.44 46.08 -35.39
N SER A 197 -18.54 47.35 -35.81
CA SER A 197 -19.54 48.33 -35.37
C SER A 197 -20.55 48.63 -36.48
N ASP A 198 -21.83 48.84 -36.16
CA ASP A 198 -22.68 49.77 -36.93
C ASP A 198 -23.84 50.39 -36.11
N GLU A 199 -24.07 51.66 -36.44
CA GLU A 199 -25.19 52.60 -36.22
C GLU A 199 -26.33 52.41 -35.18
N THR A 200 -26.51 53.48 -34.37
CA THR A 200 -27.79 54.07 -33.86
C THR A 200 -28.59 53.33 -32.75
N ASP A 201 -29.41 54.00 -31.92
CA ASP A 201 -29.84 55.42 -31.88
C ASP A 201 -29.99 55.99 -30.44
N LYS A 202 -30.39 57.27 -30.32
CA LYS A 202 -30.41 58.09 -29.09
C LYS A 202 -31.68 57.98 -28.24
N ALA A 203 -31.54 58.24 -26.93
CA ALA A 203 -32.51 59.02 -26.13
C ALA A 203 -31.82 59.68 -24.91
N ALA A 204 -32.36 60.83 -24.45
CA ALA A 204 -32.03 61.66 -23.27
C ALA A 204 -31.02 61.13 -22.22
N THR A 205 -30.04 61.88 -21.71
CA THR A 205 -29.76 63.33 -21.80
C THR A 205 -30.86 64.29 -21.31
N GLU A 206 -31.07 64.35 -19.99
CA GLU A 206 -31.44 65.59 -19.26
C GLU A 206 -31.31 65.39 -17.73
N GLU A 207 -30.10 65.61 -17.16
CA GLU A 207 -29.89 66.11 -15.77
C GLU A 207 -28.39 66.37 -15.46
N ILE A 208 -27.73 67.20 -16.27
CA ILE A 208 -26.47 67.86 -15.87
C ILE A 208 -26.58 69.35 -16.25
N GLU A 209 -26.73 70.21 -15.23
CA GLU A 209 -26.27 71.62 -15.11
C GLU A 209 -27.19 72.44 -14.17
N ALA A 210 -27.10 72.18 -12.85
CA ALA A 210 -27.80 72.98 -11.83
C ALA A 210 -26.98 73.31 -10.56
N VAL A 211 -25.69 72.93 -10.49
CA VAL A 211 -24.80 73.27 -9.36
C VAL A 211 -23.42 73.71 -9.83
N ALA A 212 -23.37 74.79 -10.61
CA ALA A 212 -22.14 75.54 -10.86
C ALA A 212 -22.14 76.82 -10.01
N GLN A 213 -21.02 77.09 -9.30
CA GLN A 213 -20.71 78.34 -8.54
C GLN A 213 -21.49 78.53 -7.21
N GLY A 214 -20.83 78.89 -6.07
CA GLY A 214 -21.59 79.15 -4.82
C GLY A 214 -20.88 79.53 -3.49
N THR A 215 -19.82 78.82 -3.04
CA THR A 215 -18.99 79.13 -1.82
C THR A 215 -19.61 79.08 -0.39
N LYS A 216 -19.06 78.16 0.46
CA LYS A 216 -18.79 78.20 1.94
C LYS A 216 -19.75 78.85 2.97
N PRO A 217 -19.99 78.10 4.08
CA PRO A 217 -19.95 78.64 5.46
C PRO A 217 -18.96 77.88 6.41
N PRO A 218 -18.72 78.34 7.68
CA PRO A 218 -17.61 77.87 8.54
C PRO A 218 -17.99 77.17 9.89
N LYS A 219 -16.97 76.77 10.66
CA LYS A 219 -17.02 76.14 12.01
C LYS A 219 -17.80 76.94 13.08
N LYS A 220 -18.51 76.23 13.98
CA LYS A 220 -18.54 76.44 15.47
C LYS A 220 -19.25 75.25 16.17
N THR A 221 -18.62 74.54 17.12
CA THR A 221 -18.64 74.67 18.60
C THR A 221 -19.95 74.36 19.33
N THR A 222 -19.86 73.49 20.35
CA THR A 222 -20.58 73.41 21.65
C THR A 222 -21.60 74.52 21.99
N ARG A 223 -22.67 74.27 22.77
CA ARG A 223 -22.68 73.59 24.09
C ARG A 223 -24.12 73.44 24.66
N ASP A 224 -24.25 72.85 25.88
CA ASP A 224 -25.35 72.99 26.87
C ASP A 224 -26.71 72.29 26.54
N GLU A 225 -27.58 71.86 27.49
CA GLU A 225 -27.51 71.84 28.97
C GLU A 225 -28.34 70.69 29.65
N LYS A 226 -28.49 70.72 30.98
CA LYS A 226 -29.18 69.78 31.92
C LYS A 226 -30.52 70.45 32.40
N PRO A 227 -31.28 70.13 33.51
CA PRO A 227 -31.26 69.01 34.49
C PRO A 227 -32.62 68.52 35.13
N LYS A 228 -32.54 67.54 36.07
CA LYS A 228 -33.38 67.32 37.29
C LYS A 228 -34.85 66.81 37.12
N ASP A 229 -35.60 66.25 38.10
CA ASP A 229 -35.53 65.91 39.58
C ASP A 229 -36.69 64.88 39.89
N ASP A 230 -36.91 64.17 41.03
CA ASP A 230 -36.17 63.73 42.24
C ASP A 230 -36.98 62.63 43.06
N THR A 231 -36.29 61.75 43.81
CA THR A 231 -36.61 60.99 45.08
C THR A 231 -37.69 59.87 45.32
N LYS A 232 -37.33 58.98 46.30
CA LYS A 232 -38.12 58.21 47.34
C LYS A 232 -38.79 56.84 47.01
N LYS A 233 -38.95 55.86 47.95
CA LYS A 233 -38.23 55.47 49.22
C LYS A 233 -38.71 54.09 49.82
N GLU A 234 -37.80 53.36 50.49
CA GLU A 234 -37.96 52.44 51.68
C GLU A 234 -39.04 51.32 51.81
N THR A 235 -38.61 50.06 52.02
CA THR A 235 -38.58 49.23 53.28
C THR A 235 -37.79 47.93 53.00
N LYS A 236 -36.82 47.43 53.80
CA LYS A 236 -36.88 46.80 55.16
C LYS A 236 -37.71 45.49 55.18
N ASP A 237 -37.32 44.29 55.68
CA ASP A 237 -36.21 43.78 56.55
C ASP A 237 -36.04 42.24 56.43
N ASP A 238 -35.02 41.51 56.94
CA ASP A 238 -33.58 41.72 57.31
C ASP A 238 -32.95 40.30 57.60
N ALA A 239 -31.65 40.19 57.96
CA ALA A 239 -30.88 39.01 58.47
C ALA A 239 -30.37 37.93 57.47
N ALA A 240 -29.11 37.43 57.54
CA ALA A 240 -27.99 37.68 58.47
C ALA A 240 -26.59 37.66 57.80
N GLU A 241 -25.57 38.02 58.58
CA GLU A 241 -24.13 38.22 58.26
C GLU A 241 -23.38 36.95 57.75
N GLU A 242 -22.15 37.01 57.21
CA GLU A 242 -21.04 37.96 57.45
C GLU A 242 -20.13 38.20 56.21
N LYS A 243 -19.05 39.01 56.33
CA LYS A 243 -18.16 39.41 55.22
C LYS A 243 -16.69 39.03 55.46
N GLU A 244 -16.01 38.57 54.40
CA GLU A 244 -14.60 38.82 54.06
C GLU A 244 -14.51 38.65 52.52
N ASP A 245 -14.37 39.70 51.71
CA ASP A 245 -13.24 40.60 51.42
C ASP A 245 -12.16 40.00 50.50
N LYS A 246 -11.56 40.83 49.64
CA LYS A 246 -10.71 40.42 48.52
C LYS A 246 -9.23 40.43 48.88
N SER A 247 -8.56 39.28 48.74
CA SER A 247 -7.36 39.14 47.86
C SER A 247 -6.71 37.75 48.00
N LYS A 248 -5.95 37.37 46.96
CA LYS A 248 -5.18 36.12 46.79
C LYS A 248 -6.03 34.86 46.59
N ASP A 249 -6.14 34.45 45.33
CA ASP A 249 -5.52 33.16 44.96
C ASP A 249 -4.98 33.24 43.52
N ASP A 250 -3.76 33.76 43.39
CA ASP A 250 -2.90 33.62 42.21
C ASP A 250 -1.90 32.46 42.46
N SER A 251 -2.35 31.33 43.01
CA SER A 251 -1.47 30.28 43.53
C SER A 251 -1.85 28.81 43.25
N GLU A 252 -2.98 28.48 42.62
CA GLU A 252 -3.21 27.13 42.09
C GLU A 252 -3.44 27.11 40.57
N ALA A 253 -2.43 26.64 39.83
CA ALA A 253 -2.54 26.31 38.41
C ALA A 253 -3.16 24.91 38.27
N ASP A 254 -4.42 24.85 37.83
CA ASP A 254 -5.19 23.63 37.58
C ASP A 254 -4.39 22.58 36.80
N LYS A 255 -3.86 21.58 37.51
CA LYS A 255 -3.23 20.41 36.90
C LYS A 255 -4.34 19.54 36.33
N LYS A 256 -4.76 19.83 35.08
CA LYS A 256 -5.69 19.00 34.31
C LYS A 256 -5.32 17.52 34.45
N LYS A 257 -6.13 16.80 35.23
CA LYS A 257 -5.95 15.39 35.54
C LYS A 257 -6.11 14.58 34.25
N LEU A 258 -5.30 13.54 34.07
CA LEU A 258 -5.46 12.67 32.91
C LEU A 258 -6.86 12.04 32.86
N PRO A 259 -7.46 11.92 31.65
CA PRO A 259 -8.69 11.17 31.46
C PRO A 259 -8.48 9.69 31.79
N LYS A 260 -9.55 9.03 32.22
CA LYS A 260 -9.52 7.59 32.49
C LYS A 260 -9.49 6.83 31.16
N SER A 261 -8.52 5.93 30.98
CA SER A 261 -8.51 5.02 29.83
C SER A 261 -9.58 3.94 29.97
N ASN A 262 -10.16 3.56 28.84
CA ASN A 262 -11.15 2.50 28.71
C ASN A 262 -10.49 1.21 28.20
N ASP A 263 -11.17 0.08 28.41
CA ASP A 263 -10.71 -1.26 28.07
C ASP A 263 -11.32 -1.68 26.73
N TRP A 264 -10.50 -2.08 25.76
CA TRP A 264 -10.95 -2.46 24.42
C TRP A 264 -12.01 -3.56 24.42
N SER A 265 -12.01 -4.46 25.41
CA SER A 265 -13.05 -5.48 25.55
C SER A 265 -14.46 -4.91 25.78
N GLY A 266 -14.57 -3.64 26.20
CA GLY A 266 -15.83 -2.91 26.38
C GLY A 266 -16.18 -1.91 25.26
N TYR A 267 -15.38 -1.79 24.18
CA TYR A 267 -15.77 -0.95 23.03
C TYR A 267 -16.93 -1.61 22.27
N ALA A 268 -18.02 -0.86 22.01
CA ALA A 268 -19.27 -1.44 21.51
C ALA A 268 -19.22 -1.84 20.02
N ASN A 269 -18.51 -1.07 19.19
CA ASN A 269 -18.45 -1.25 17.74
C ASN A 269 -17.19 -2.00 17.28
N LYS A 270 -16.59 -2.84 18.14
CA LYS A 270 -15.48 -3.73 17.75
C LYS A 270 -16.01 -4.93 16.96
N SER A 271 -15.14 -5.49 16.13
CA SER A 271 -15.31 -6.81 15.54
C SER A 271 -15.10 -7.89 16.61
N GLU A 272 -15.93 -8.94 16.60
CA GLU A 272 -15.77 -10.15 17.42
C GLU A 272 -15.97 -11.41 16.56
N GLU A 273 -15.34 -12.52 16.93
CA GLU A 273 -15.60 -13.85 16.35
C GLU A 273 -16.64 -14.59 17.19
N THR A 274 -17.72 -15.08 16.57
CA THR A 274 -18.67 -15.98 17.25
C THR A 274 -18.10 -17.38 17.38
N ASP A 275 -18.57 -18.12 18.39
CA ASP A 275 -18.34 -19.57 18.59
C ASP A 275 -16.85 -19.99 18.71
N ARG A 276 -15.96 -18.99 18.85
CA ARG A 276 -14.53 -19.12 19.14
C ARG A 276 -14.32 -19.75 20.51
N LYS A 277 -13.49 -20.80 20.57
CA LYS A 277 -12.87 -21.21 21.83
C LYS A 277 -11.69 -20.29 22.12
N GLU A 278 -11.57 -19.87 23.37
CA GLU A 278 -10.51 -18.97 23.81
C GLU A 278 -9.11 -19.60 23.64
N CYS A 279 -8.13 -18.76 23.37
CA CYS A 279 -6.74 -19.14 23.14
C CYS A 279 -5.82 -18.42 24.13
N PHE A 280 -4.74 -19.08 24.51
CA PHE A 280 -3.79 -18.67 25.55
C PHE A 280 -2.35 -18.77 25.03
N LEU A 281 -1.45 -17.98 25.61
CA LEU A 281 -0.04 -17.98 25.17
C LEU A 281 0.71 -19.23 25.63
N ASP A 282 0.39 -19.74 26.82
CA ASP A 282 0.97 -20.93 27.43
C ASP A 282 0.22 -22.23 27.06
N ALA A 283 0.88 -23.37 27.26
CA ALA A 283 0.27 -24.68 27.06
C ALA A 283 -0.79 -25.03 28.12
N ASP A 284 -0.65 -24.49 29.34
CA ASP A 284 -1.53 -24.79 30.49
C ASP A 284 -2.85 -24.00 30.48
N GLY A 285 -2.99 -23.00 29.59
CA GLY A 285 -4.23 -22.24 29.40
C GLY A 285 -4.47 -21.12 30.44
N THR A 286 -3.39 -20.53 30.96
CA THR A 286 -3.43 -19.55 32.06
C THR A 286 -3.07 -18.12 31.63
N VAL A 287 -2.19 -17.96 30.65
CA VAL A 287 -1.60 -16.68 30.25
C VAL A 287 -2.43 -16.03 29.13
N ARG A 288 -3.00 -14.88 29.48
CA ARG A 288 -3.81 -14.03 28.60
C ARG A 288 -3.03 -12.78 28.19
N VAL A 289 -3.22 -12.35 26.95
CA VAL A 289 -2.76 -11.03 26.48
C VAL A 289 -3.64 -9.95 27.16
N PRO A 290 -3.06 -8.91 27.79
CA PRO A 290 -3.82 -7.77 28.27
C PRO A 290 -4.62 -7.09 27.14
N GLN A 291 -5.74 -6.46 27.45
CA GLN A 291 -6.52 -5.74 26.43
C GLN A 291 -5.90 -4.36 26.14
N LEU A 292 -5.98 -3.92 24.87
CA LEU A 292 -5.63 -2.56 24.50
C LEU A 292 -6.43 -1.56 25.35
N ARG A 293 -5.83 -0.40 25.61
CA ARG A 293 -6.49 0.73 26.27
C ARG A 293 -6.66 1.88 25.29
N TYR A 294 -7.87 2.43 25.25
CA TYR A 294 -8.21 3.60 24.44
C TYR A 294 -8.72 4.73 25.33
N TYR A 295 -8.81 5.94 24.78
CA TYR A 295 -9.44 7.09 25.41
C TYR A 295 -10.55 7.61 24.50
N ASN A 296 -11.61 8.14 25.08
CA ASN A 296 -12.70 8.75 24.33
C ASN A 296 -12.30 10.17 23.93
N GLY A 297 -12.70 10.58 22.73
CA GLY A 297 -12.35 11.88 22.16
C GLY A 297 -11.00 11.89 21.45
N ARG A 298 -10.66 13.07 20.91
CA ARG A 298 -9.38 13.38 20.26
C ARG A 298 -8.76 14.62 20.91
N PRO A 299 -7.43 14.84 20.81
CA PRO A 299 -6.82 16.09 21.26
C PRO A 299 -7.48 17.30 20.60
N GLN A 300 -7.71 18.39 21.35
CA GLN A 300 -8.29 19.61 20.79
C GLN A 300 -7.45 20.10 19.60
N GLY A 301 -8.11 20.40 18.48
CA GLY A 301 -7.45 20.81 17.25
C GLY A 301 -6.99 19.67 16.36
N PHE A 302 -7.07 18.40 16.79
CA PHE A 302 -6.58 17.27 15.99
C PHE A 302 -7.21 17.29 14.58
N PRO A 303 -6.41 17.32 13.50
CA PRO A 303 -6.94 17.42 12.14
C PRO A 303 -7.82 16.24 11.73
N GLU A 304 -8.69 16.47 10.76
CA GLU A 304 -9.46 15.41 10.10
C GLU A 304 -8.59 14.66 9.06
N HIS A 305 -9.13 13.56 8.54
CA HIS A 305 -8.48 12.73 7.54
C HIS A 305 -8.75 13.32 6.15
N ALA A 306 -7.70 13.56 5.35
CA ALA A 306 -7.84 14.17 4.03
C ALA A 306 -8.50 13.22 3.02
N ILE A 307 -8.19 11.92 3.13
CA ILE A 307 -8.55 10.87 2.19
C ILE A 307 -9.12 9.68 2.97
N GLY A 308 -10.07 8.97 2.35
CA GLY A 308 -10.73 7.81 2.95
C GLY A 308 -11.88 8.19 3.87
N SER A 309 -12.36 7.27 4.71
CA SER A 309 -13.34 7.56 5.77
C SER A 309 -13.37 6.50 6.86
N TYR A 310 -13.56 6.93 8.11
CA TYR A 310 -13.85 6.04 9.22
C TYR A 310 -15.26 5.47 9.12
N GLU A 311 -16.27 6.33 8.93
CA GLU A 311 -17.69 5.97 8.75
C GLU A 311 -17.88 4.91 7.66
N THR A 312 -17.32 5.14 6.46
CA THR A 312 -17.43 4.23 5.30
C THR A 312 -16.96 2.82 5.64
N LEU A 313 -16.00 2.66 6.56
CA LEU A 313 -15.43 1.38 6.99
C LEU A 313 -15.92 0.93 8.37
N ASN A 314 -16.81 1.69 9.02
CA ASN A 314 -17.22 1.52 10.42
C ASN A 314 -16.02 1.44 11.40
N LEU A 315 -14.92 2.14 11.10
CA LEU A 315 -13.74 2.21 11.97
C LEU A 315 -13.99 3.19 13.14
N PRO A 316 -13.34 3.02 14.30
CA PRO A 316 -13.50 3.93 15.43
C PRO A 316 -12.92 5.32 15.11
N GLU A 317 -13.77 6.34 15.03
CA GLU A 317 -13.32 7.72 14.78
C GLU A 317 -13.21 8.55 16.07
N ASP A 318 -14.09 8.25 17.04
CA ASP A 318 -14.36 8.95 18.29
C ASP A 318 -13.39 8.63 19.44
N ILE A 319 -12.35 7.83 19.17
CA ILE A 319 -11.39 7.36 20.18
C ILE A 319 -9.93 7.52 19.71
N CYS A 320 -9.02 7.56 20.67
CA CYS A 320 -7.57 7.58 20.40
C CYS A 320 -6.79 6.62 21.32
N PHE A 321 -5.58 6.27 20.89
CA PHE A 321 -4.66 5.36 21.56
C PHE A 321 -3.31 6.06 21.84
N ASP A 322 -2.77 5.86 23.04
CA ASP A 322 -1.40 6.22 23.39
C ASP A 322 -0.47 4.99 23.30
N ARG A 323 0.85 5.20 23.26
CA ARG A 323 1.83 4.12 23.13
C ARG A 323 1.71 3.01 24.18
N TYR A 324 1.32 3.34 25.43
CA TYR A 324 1.11 2.33 26.47
C TYR A 324 -0.21 1.56 26.28
N GLY A 325 -1.31 2.24 25.94
CA GLY A 325 -2.58 1.58 25.63
C GLY A 325 -2.52 0.70 24.37
N ARG A 326 -1.65 1.04 23.41
CA ARG A 326 -1.45 0.29 22.16
C ARG A 326 -0.42 -0.85 22.27
N TYR A 327 0.72 -0.63 22.93
CA TYR A 327 1.85 -1.58 22.98
C TYR A 327 2.22 -2.12 24.37
N GLY A 328 1.69 -1.56 25.45
CA GLY A 328 1.84 -2.10 26.81
C GLY A 328 1.38 -3.57 26.95
N PRO A 329 0.34 -4.04 26.23
CA PRO A 329 0.00 -5.46 26.19
C PRO A 329 1.07 -6.40 25.62
N TYR A 330 2.08 -5.89 24.90
CA TYR A 330 3.01 -6.68 24.07
C TYR A 330 4.49 -6.60 24.50
N GLY A 331 4.76 -5.96 25.64
CA GLY A 331 6.12 -5.85 26.24
C GLY A 331 6.66 -4.42 26.38
N PHE A 332 5.93 -3.40 25.91
CA PHE A 332 6.33 -1.99 26.06
C PHE A 332 6.09 -1.48 27.49
N GLY A 333 7.01 -0.69 28.02
CA GLY A 333 6.88 -0.04 29.34
C GLY A 333 7.23 -0.93 30.54
N TYR A 334 7.90 -2.06 30.34
CA TYR A 334 8.48 -2.87 31.41
C TYR A 334 9.71 -3.69 30.96
N SER A 335 10.59 -3.98 31.92
CA SER A 335 11.92 -4.53 31.63
C SER A 335 11.95 -5.97 31.13
N SER A 336 12.99 -6.29 30.36
CA SER A 336 13.34 -7.64 29.90
C SER A 336 13.55 -8.63 31.06
N ARG A 337 14.04 -8.16 32.21
CA ARG A 337 14.11 -8.95 33.47
C ARG A 337 12.72 -9.39 33.95
N ASN A 338 11.68 -8.59 33.69
CA ASN A 338 10.26 -8.89 33.92
C ASN A 338 9.55 -9.42 32.65
N GLY A 339 10.30 -9.83 31.62
CA GLY A 339 9.78 -10.43 30.39
C GLY A 339 9.19 -9.45 29.35
N GLY A 340 9.40 -8.15 29.54
CA GLY A 340 9.08 -7.11 28.55
C GLY A 340 10.23 -6.85 27.59
N LEU A 341 10.33 -5.63 27.07
CA LEU A 341 11.33 -5.22 26.07
C LEU A 341 12.36 -4.18 26.58
N SER A 342 12.28 -3.75 27.85
CA SER A 342 13.17 -2.70 28.41
C SER A 342 13.13 -1.34 27.69
N VAL A 343 12.06 -1.07 26.95
CA VAL A 343 11.78 0.19 26.25
C VAL A 343 10.52 0.86 26.81
N GLY A 344 10.52 2.19 26.86
CA GLY A 344 9.38 2.97 27.36
C GLY A 344 9.22 2.96 28.89
N GLU A 345 10.22 2.49 29.64
CA GLU A 345 10.23 2.55 31.12
C GLU A 345 10.54 3.96 31.65
N HIS A 346 11.23 4.76 30.84
CA HIS A 346 11.40 6.21 30.97
C HIS A 346 10.38 6.95 30.08
N GLY A 347 10.22 8.26 30.27
CA GLY A 347 9.16 9.03 29.61
C GLY A 347 7.92 9.23 30.48
N GLN A 348 7.07 10.16 30.07
CA GLN A 348 5.86 10.57 30.81
C GLN A 348 4.82 9.43 30.84
N LYS A 349 4.91 8.57 31.85
CA LYS A 349 4.11 7.35 32.02
C LYS A 349 2.89 7.48 32.95
N GLU A 350 2.52 8.70 33.36
CA GLU A 350 1.33 8.95 34.19
C GLU A 350 0.09 8.19 33.64
N GLY A 351 -0.51 7.31 34.45
CA GLY A 351 -1.68 6.51 34.10
C GLY A 351 -1.45 5.22 33.27
N SER A 352 -0.22 4.87 32.88
CA SER A 352 0.03 3.69 32.03
C SER A 352 -0.28 2.34 32.71
N ASP A 353 -0.12 2.24 34.04
CA ASP A 353 -0.32 0.98 34.78
C ASP A 353 -1.75 0.42 34.67
N ALA A 354 -2.72 1.23 34.24
CA ALA A 354 -4.08 0.80 33.93
C ALA A 354 -4.16 -0.31 32.84
N VAL A 355 -3.12 -0.48 32.03
CA VAL A 355 -3.00 -1.60 31.07
C VAL A 355 -2.99 -2.96 31.80
N TRP A 356 -2.32 -3.04 32.96
CA TRP A 356 -2.10 -4.31 33.68
C TRP A 356 -2.97 -4.45 34.96
N GLU A 357 -3.91 -3.53 35.18
CA GLU A 357 -4.83 -3.52 36.34
C GLU A 357 -5.67 -4.81 36.48
N LYS A 358 -6.09 -5.39 35.35
CA LYS A 358 -6.93 -6.61 35.30
C LYS A 358 -6.19 -7.88 34.87
N THR A 359 -5.03 -7.74 34.25
CA THR A 359 -4.31 -8.84 33.60
C THR A 359 -2.82 -8.56 33.75
N PRO A 360 -2.04 -9.48 34.34
CA PRO A 360 -0.64 -9.22 34.66
C PRO A 360 0.19 -8.99 33.39
N ARG A 361 1.38 -8.41 33.58
CA ARG A 361 2.42 -8.35 32.54
C ARG A 361 2.76 -9.76 32.07
N VAL A 362 2.89 -9.93 30.76
CA VAL A 362 3.26 -11.19 30.11
C VAL A 362 4.77 -11.31 30.04
N ASP A 363 5.31 -12.49 30.35
CA ASP A 363 6.70 -12.81 30.09
C ASP A 363 6.86 -13.42 28.69
N TYR A 364 7.44 -12.64 27.77
CA TYR A 364 7.61 -13.06 26.38
C TYR A 364 8.83 -13.96 26.14
N ARG A 365 9.74 -14.09 27.10
CA ARG A 365 11.04 -14.77 26.91
C ARG A 365 10.94 -16.26 26.60
N GLN A 366 9.78 -16.88 26.80
CA GLN A 366 9.53 -18.32 26.63
C GLN A 366 8.30 -18.59 25.76
N ILE A 367 7.88 -17.62 24.93
CA ILE A 367 6.73 -17.75 24.02
C ILE A 367 7.21 -18.18 22.64
N ASP A 368 6.73 -19.34 22.17
CA ASP A 368 6.84 -19.77 20.76
C ASP A 368 5.51 -19.41 20.04
N TRP A 369 5.53 -18.37 19.21
CA TRP A 369 4.32 -17.92 18.52
C TRP A 369 3.77 -18.94 17.51
N ALA A 370 4.62 -19.82 16.97
CA ALA A 370 4.20 -20.89 16.07
C ALA A 370 3.47 -22.01 16.82
N ASP A 371 3.86 -22.29 18.06
CA ASP A 371 3.10 -23.17 18.96
C ASP A 371 1.78 -22.51 19.42
N VAL A 372 1.79 -21.22 19.77
CA VAL A 372 0.57 -20.46 20.11
C VAL A 372 -0.47 -20.52 18.97
N GLN A 373 -0.06 -20.20 17.73
CA GLN A 373 -0.91 -20.28 16.54
C GLN A 373 -1.44 -21.71 16.33
N ARG A 374 -0.57 -22.71 16.42
CA ARG A 374 -0.91 -24.14 16.24
C ARG A 374 -1.89 -24.67 17.29
N ARG A 375 -1.70 -24.34 18.57
CA ARG A 375 -2.64 -24.67 19.67
C ARG A 375 -3.97 -23.98 19.47
N CYS A 376 -3.96 -22.68 19.18
CA CYS A 376 -5.16 -21.87 19.01
C CYS A 376 -6.04 -22.37 17.84
N PHE A 377 -5.42 -22.65 16.69
CA PHE A 377 -6.10 -23.29 15.56
C PHE A 377 -6.63 -24.69 15.93
N LYS A 378 -5.83 -25.55 16.55
CA LYS A 378 -6.25 -26.92 16.94
C LYS A 378 -7.47 -26.90 17.89
N ALA A 379 -7.55 -25.96 18.83
CA ALA A 379 -8.71 -25.80 19.70
C ALA A 379 -9.99 -25.41 18.92
N ASN A 380 -9.82 -24.58 17.89
CA ASN A 380 -10.88 -23.99 17.07
C ASN A 380 -11.17 -24.74 15.75
N GLN A 381 -10.44 -25.81 15.43
CA GLN A 381 -10.38 -26.42 14.09
C GLN A 381 -11.74 -26.71 13.45
N ALA A 382 -12.73 -27.14 14.25
CA ALA A 382 -14.10 -27.43 13.81
C ALA A 382 -14.89 -26.21 13.30
N ARG A 383 -14.40 -24.97 13.46
CA ARG A 383 -14.99 -23.75 12.87
C ARG A 383 -14.61 -23.57 11.40
N PHE A 384 -13.56 -24.23 10.91
CA PHE A 384 -12.96 -23.99 9.60
C PHE A 384 -13.28 -25.11 8.60
N LYS A 385 -13.08 -24.83 7.31
CA LYS A 385 -13.18 -25.85 6.25
C LYS A 385 -12.22 -27.00 6.50
N GLU A 386 -12.60 -28.21 6.05
CA GLU A 386 -11.68 -29.35 6.03
C GLU A 386 -10.42 -29.01 5.21
N LEU A 387 -9.27 -29.38 5.75
CA LEU A 387 -7.98 -29.15 5.09
C LEU A 387 -7.92 -29.98 3.80
N PRO A 388 -7.50 -29.40 2.66
CA PRO A 388 -7.40 -30.16 1.42
C PRO A 388 -6.42 -31.32 1.58
N SER A 389 -6.75 -32.47 0.99
CA SER A 389 -5.93 -33.68 1.06
C SER A 389 -4.50 -33.37 0.61
N LYS A 390 -3.54 -33.55 1.52
CA LYS A 390 -2.15 -33.14 1.33
C LYS A 390 -1.50 -33.85 0.14
N VAL A 391 -1.46 -33.16 -1.00
CA VAL A 391 -0.78 -33.62 -2.21
C VAL A 391 0.71 -33.63 -1.92
N GLN A 392 1.32 -34.82 -1.93
CA GLN A 392 2.77 -34.95 -1.82
C GLN A 392 3.42 -34.30 -3.05
N THR A 393 3.94 -33.07 -2.91
CA THR A 393 4.67 -32.43 -3.99
C THR A 393 5.94 -33.24 -4.27
N PRO A 394 6.22 -33.66 -5.52
CA PRO A 394 7.43 -34.40 -5.83
C PRO A 394 8.67 -33.59 -5.40
N HIS A 395 9.69 -34.29 -4.90
CA HIS A 395 10.92 -33.68 -4.36
C HIS A 395 11.77 -33.02 -5.46
N GLY A 396 11.38 -31.81 -5.88
CA GLY A 396 12.13 -30.97 -6.81
C GLY A 396 13.04 -29.93 -6.13
N PHE A 397 12.64 -29.45 -4.95
CA PHE A 397 13.41 -28.53 -4.09
C PHE A 397 13.14 -28.86 -2.62
N PHE A 398 14.13 -28.64 -1.74
CA PHE A 398 13.98 -28.81 -0.28
C PHE A 398 13.17 -27.68 0.34
N ALA A 399 11.86 -27.66 0.08
CA ALA A 399 10.91 -26.90 0.91
C ALA A 399 10.65 -27.70 2.18
N TYR A 400 11.29 -27.32 3.28
CA TYR A 400 11.10 -27.92 4.60
C TYR A 400 9.65 -27.77 5.06
N GLU A 401 9.04 -28.87 5.50
CA GLU A 401 7.79 -28.82 6.25
C GLU A 401 8.09 -29.04 7.73
N PRO A 402 7.73 -28.10 8.64
CA PRO A 402 7.97 -28.27 10.07
C PRO A 402 7.19 -29.45 10.64
N LYS A 403 7.89 -30.59 10.76
CA LYS A 403 7.44 -31.72 11.59
C LYS A 403 7.29 -31.20 13.02
N PRO A 404 6.09 -31.27 13.63
CA PRO A 404 5.91 -30.74 14.98
C PRO A 404 6.82 -31.50 15.95
N LYS A 405 7.61 -30.76 16.75
CA LYS A 405 8.38 -31.34 17.86
C LYS A 405 7.42 -32.12 18.75
N ALA A 406 7.75 -33.39 19.04
CA ALA A 406 6.95 -34.19 19.95
C ALA A 406 7.05 -33.59 21.36
N LEU A 407 5.89 -33.38 22.01
CA LEU A 407 5.83 -32.86 23.38
C LEU A 407 6.61 -33.79 24.34
N PRO A 408 7.39 -33.25 25.28
CA PRO A 408 8.08 -34.06 26.28
C PRO A 408 7.05 -34.71 27.22
N SER A 409 6.91 -36.03 27.11
CA SER A 409 6.00 -36.81 27.96
C SER A 409 6.59 -37.02 29.36
N SER A 410 6.41 -36.05 30.26
CA SER A 410 6.85 -36.13 31.65
C SER A 410 5.69 -36.23 32.67
N THR A 411 5.53 -37.43 33.23
CA THR A 411 5.20 -37.66 34.65
C THR A 411 3.75 -37.40 35.13
N LEU A 412 2.88 -38.40 34.92
CA LEU A 412 1.81 -38.92 35.81
C LEU A 412 1.43 -40.31 35.22
N GLU A 413 1.25 -41.42 35.95
CA GLU A 413 1.26 -41.70 37.39
C GLU A 413 2.14 -42.92 37.76
N ARG A 414 2.23 -43.26 39.06
CA ARG A 414 2.95 -44.44 39.57
C ARG A 414 2.19 -45.14 40.71
N ARG A 415 1.31 -46.12 40.41
CA ARG A 415 0.68 -47.05 41.38
C ARG A 415 0.03 -48.26 40.66
N GLY A 416 0.07 -49.46 41.26
CA GLY A 416 -0.87 -50.56 40.95
C GLY A 416 -0.27 -51.89 40.41
N ALA A 417 0.08 -52.78 41.33
CA ALA A 417 0.08 -54.26 41.29
C ALA A 417 0.04 -55.09 39.96
N GLU A 418 1.12 -55.87 39.77
CA GLU A 418 1.16 -57.36 39.67
C GLU A 418 0.53 -58.18 38.51
N GLU A 419 1.16 -59.36 38.30
CA GLU A 419 0.79 -60.54 37.46
C GLU A 419 0.67 -60.35 35.92
N GLU A 420 1.10 -61.29 35.04
CA GLU A 420 1.82 -62.57 35.22
C GLU A 420 2.73 -62.88 33.98
N LYS A 421 3.55 -63.96 34.04
CA LYS A 421 4.44 -64.38 32.93
C LYS A 421 4.63 -65.92 32.83
N PRO A 422 4.40 -66.50 31.64
CA PRO A 422 5.28 -67.52 31.06
C PRO A 422 6.11 -66.90 29.90
N LYS A 423 7.43 -67.12 29.75
CA LYS A 423 8.18 -68.36 29.38
C LYS A 423 7.91 -68.78 27.91
N THR A 424 8.90 -69.19 27.12
CA THR A 424 10.17 -69.90 27.46
C THR A 424 11.39 -69.49 26.60
N GLU A 425 12.58 -69.56 27.21
CA GLU A 425 13.90 -70.03 26.66
C GLU A 425 14.61 -69.28 25.50
N LYS A 426 15.85 -68.78 25.66
CA LYS A 426 17.22 -69.40 25.74
C LYS A 426 17.81 -69.74 24.35
N GLU A 427 19.11 -69.63 24.06
CA GLU A 427 20.36 -69.33 24.83
C GLU A 427 21.11 -68.10 24.21
N THR A 428 21.93 -67.30 24.91
CA THR A 428 23.37 -67.48 25.27
C THR A 428 24.26 -67.83 24.04
N SER A 429 25.42 -67.23 23.74
CA SER A 429 26.51 -66.58 24.50
C SER A 429 27.22 -65.47 23.66
N VAL A 430 27.68 -64.32 24.19
CA VAL A 430 29.00 -64.03 24.84
C VAL A 430 30.22 -64.47 23.99
N ALA A 431 31.27 -63.66 23.70
CA ALA A 431 31.55 -62.21 23.79
C ALA A 431 32.92 -61.88 23.14
N LYS A 432 33.36 -60.59 23.21
CA LYS A 432 34.73 -60.05 22.97
C LYS A 432 35.26 -60.01 21.52
N ALA A 433 36.29 -59.22 21.18
CA ALA A 433 36.81 -57.91 21.66
C ALA A 433 37.97 -57.46 20.73
N ASP A 434 38.44 -56.21 20.91
CA ASP A 434 39.78 -55.68 20.54
C ASP A 434 40.09 -55.57 19.01
N GLU A 435 40.42 -54.37 18.50
CA GLU A 435 41.77 -53.84 18.20
C GLU A 435 42.53 -54.55 17.03
N ASP A 436 43.23 -53.89 16.09
CA ASP A 436 43.49 -52.46 15.80
C ASP A 436 44.28 -52.31 14.45
N LYS A 437 44.54 -51.07 14.00
CA LYS A 437 45.69 -50.61 13.18
C LYS A 437 45.85 -51.05 11.70
N THR A 438 45.63 -50.06 10.80
CA THR A 438 46.56 -49.63 9.70
C THR A 438 46.83 -50.59 8.50
N LYS A 439 47.30 -50.16 7.30
CA LYS A 439 47.56 -48.85 6.64
C LYS A 439 47.68 -49.05 5.10
N THR A 440 47.58 -47.95 4.33
CA THR A 440 48.22 -47.66 2.99
C THR A 440 48.18 -48.71 1.84
N GLY A 441 47.84 -48.29 0.61
CA GLY A 441 47.89 -49.20 -0.56
C GLY A 441 47.56 -48.64 -1.95
N ASP A 442 48.04 -47.44 -2.26
CA ASP A 442 48.23 -46.77 -3.57
C ASP A 442 47.81 -47.39 -4.95
N VAL A 443 47.47 -46.45 -5.86
CA VAL A 443 47.77 -46.43 -7.33
C VAL A 443 46.91 -47.22 -8.35
N LYS A 444 46.09 -46.43 -9.07
CA LYS A 444 45.85 -46.37 -10.54
C LYS A 444 45.59 -47.65 -11.39
N SER A 445 44.37 -47.66 -11.93
CA SER A 445 44.04 -47.61 -13.37
C SER A 445 44.03 -48.84 -14.30
N SER A 446 42.98 -48.82 -15.15
CA SER A 446 42.95 -49.19 -16.57
C SER A 446 42.58 -50.63 -17.01
N VAL A 447 41.42 -50.69 -17.68
CA VAL A 447 41.15 -51.37 -18.97
C VAL A 447 41.44 -52.86 -19.12
N SER A 448 40.38 -53.62 -19.39
CA SER A 448 40.39 -54.59 -20.49
C SER A 448 38.99 -54.71 -21.13
N LYS A 449 38.93 -55.25 -22.35
CA LYS A 449 37.78 -55.24 -23.27
C LYS A 449 37.56 -56.66 -23.81
N ALA A 450 36.31 -57.08 -23.97
CA ALA A 450 35.97 -58.28 -24.73
C ALA A 450 34.73 -58.05 -25.61
N GLU A 451 34.83 -58.42 -26.88
CA GLU A 451 33.74 -58.49 -27.87
C GLU A 451 33.43 -59.98 -28.14
N VAL A 452 32.32 -60.30 -28.84
CA VAL A 452 32.30 -61.27 -29.97
C VAL A 452 30.94 -61.31 -30.71
N THR A 453 30.93 -60.66 -31.89
CA THR A 453 30.34 -61.03 -33.21
C THR A 453 28.85 -61.44 -33.48
N LYS A 454 28.31 -60.77 -34.52
CA LYS A 454 27.61 -61.30 -35.75
C LYS A 454 26.14 -61.82 -35.74
N ALA A 455 25.23 -60.96 -36.24
CA ALA A 455 24.73 -60.90 -37.64
C ALA A 455 23.83 -62.00 -38.30
N VAL A 456 22.71 -61.50 -38.88
CA VAL A 456 22.16 -61.72 -40.26
C VAL A 456 20.88 -62.60 -40.53
N GLU A 457 19.94 -61.95 -41.26
CA GLU A 457 18.87 -62.42 -42.17
C GLU A 457 17.45 -62.90 -41.73
N SER A 458 16.55 -62.90 -42.73
CA SER A 458 15.06 -62.90 -42.70
C SER A 458 14.42 -64.32 -42.71
N LYS A 459 13.09 -64.56 -42.53
CA LYS A 459 11.98 -64.16 -43.43
C LYS A 459 10.59 -64.70 -42.97
N THR A 460 9.48 -63.97 -43.25
CA THR A 460 8.05 -64.46 -43.46
C THR A 460 7.28 -65.21 -42.34
N GLU A 461 5.95 -65.17 -42.15
CA GLU A 461 4.83 -64.37 -42.72
C GLU A 461 3.54 -64.42 -41.83
N SER A 462 2.45 -63.75 -42.27
CA SER A 462 1.05 -63.69 -41.77
C SER A 462 0.74 -62.49 -40.85
N SER A 463 0.09 -61.39 -41.28
CA SER A 463 -1.30 -61.18 -41.79
C SER A 463 -2.37 -61.17 -40.68
N LYS A 464 -3.41 -60.31 -40.66
CA LYS A 464 -3.93 -59.22 -41.55
C LYS A 464 -4.87 -58.32 -40.68
N ALA A 465 -5.40 -57.13 -41.04
CA ALA A 465 -5.44 -56.28 -42.24
C ALA A 465 -5.59 -54.77 -41.83
N GLU A 466 -5.88 -53.85 -42.76
CA GLU A 466 -6.03 -52.39 -42.49
C GLU A 466 -7.16 -51.72 -43.36
N PRO A 467 -7.27 -50.39 -43.67
CA PRO A 467 -8.52 -49.62 -43.44
C PRO A 467 -9.09 -48.92 -44.70
N THR A 468 -10.07 -48.00 -44.56
CA THR A 468 -10.22 -46.86 -45.51
C THR A 468 -11.06 -45.67 -45.00
N LYS A 469 -10.85 -44.48 -45.60
CA LYS A 469 -11.65 -43.25 -45.48
C LYS A 469 -12.49 -43.01 -46.75
N ALA A 470 -13.61 -42.29 -46.68
CA ALA A 470 -14.13 -41.38 -47.73
C ALA A 470 -15.34 -40.56 -47.24
N ALA A 471 -15.69 -39.47 -47.94
CA ALA A 471 -16.90 -38.66 -47.69
C ALA A 471 -17.34 -37.87 -48.96
N GLN A 472 -18.65 -37.66 -49.22
CA GLN A 472 -19.21 -36.48 -49.92
C GLN A 472 -20.77 -36.46 -50.06
N VAL A 473 -21.41 -35.51 -49.37
CA VAL A 473 -22.38 -34.47 -49.84
C VAL A 473 -23.30 -34.73 -51.07
N SER A 474 -24.64 -34.68 -50.91
CA SER A 474 -25.56 -33.62 -51.49
C SER A 474 -27.09 -33.92 -51.54
N LYS A 475 -27.92 -32.90 -51.17
CA LYS A 475 -29.32 -32.56 -51.62
C LYS A 475 -30.47 -33.60 -51.38
N THR A 476 -31.78 -33.27 -51.33
CA THR A 476 -32.59 -32.05 -51.66
C THR A 476 -33.82 -31.88 -50.72
N GLU A 477 -34.65 -30.84 -50.93
CA GLU A 477 -35.72 -30.28 -50.05
C GLU A 477 -37.05 -31.08 -49.98
N LYS A 478 -37.87 -30.85 -48.91
CA LYS A 478 -39.21 -30.18 -49.01
C LYS A 478 -39.94 -29.86 -47.67
N LYS A 479 -40.93 -28.96 -47.77
CA LYS A 479 -41.92 -28.38 -46.80
C LYS A 479 -43.27 -29.19 -46.87
N PRO A 480 -44.43 -28.87 -46.21
CA PRO A 480 -44.82 -27.84 -45.21
C PRO A 480 -45.81 -28.30 -44.08
N GLU A 481 -46.45 -27.32 -43.38
CA GLU A 481 -47.79 -27.39 -42.70
C GLU A 481 -47.97 -28.31 -41.47
N GLU A 482 -48.93 -28.13 -40.51
CA GLU A 482 -49.79 -27.02 -40.05
C GLU A 482 -50.21 -27.37 -38.57
N SER A 483 -50.51 -26.48 -37.61
CA SER A 483 -51.78 -25.75 -37.45
C SER A 483 -51.97 -25.13 -36.03
N LYS A 484 -53.06 -24.35 -35.90
CA LYS A 484 -53.67 -23.57 -34.79
C LYS A 484 -53.76 -24.25 -33.40
N VAL A 485 -53.83 -23.56 -32.25
CA VAL A 485 -54.58 -22.35 -31.79
C VAL A 485 -56.07 -22.57 -31.51
N GLU A 486 -56.49 -22.33 -30.26
CA GLU A 486 -57.85 -21.93 -29.88
C GLU A 486 -57.78 -21.09 -28.58
N GLU A 487 -58.90 -20.58 -28.03
CA GLU A 487 -58.92 -19.38 -27.16
C GLU A 487 -59.94 -19.46 -25.98
N SER A 488 -60.10 -18.36 -25.24
CA SER A 488 -61.18 -17.98 -24.28
C SER A 488 -60.99 -18.28 -22.78
N GLN A 489 -61.65 -17.58 -21.82
CA GLN A 489 -61.87 -16.12 -21.60
C GLN A 489 -62.26 -15.88 -20.11
N PRO A 490 -62.39 -14.62 -19.60
CA PRO A 490 -62.58 -14.32 -18.17
C PRO A 490 -64.03 -14.01 -17.74
N GLU A 491 -64.28 -13.98 -16.43
CA GLU A 491 -65.47 -13.35 -15.82
C GLU A 491 -65.14 -12.35 -14.69
N ARG A 492 -66.13 -11.53 -14.32
CA ARG A 492 -66.07 -10.45 -13.32
C ARG A 492 -67.19 -10.60 -12.28
N SER A 493 -67.03 -9.98 -11.11
CA SER A 493 -68.16 -9.35 -10.41
C SER A 493 -67.70 -8.10 -9.63
N ASN A 494 -68.64 -7.26 -9.21
CA ASN A 494 -68.45 -5.87 -8.77
C ASN A 494 -69.08 -5.62 -7.38
N ALA A 495 -68.89 -4.38 -6.90
CA ALA A 495 -69.58 -3.66 -5.81
C ALA A 495 -68.91 -3.74 -4.42
N ASP A 496 -68.86 -2.72 -3.56
CA ASP A 496 -69.09 -1.25 -3.56
C ASP A 496 -69.50 -0.89 -2.12
N LYS A 497 -68.81 0.05 -1.43
CA LYS A 497 -69.42 1.22 -0.74
C LYS A 497 -68.55 1.98 0.28
N THR A 498 -68.76 3.29 0.25
CA THR A 498 -68.66 4.33 1.32
C THR A 498 -67.31 4.75 1.90
N GLU A 499 -67.16 6.07 1.97
CA GLU A 499 -66.15 6.84 2.70
C GLU A 499 -66.58 7.05 4.17
N THR A 500 -65.64 7.35 5.07
CA THR A 500 -65.80 8.44 6.06
C THR A 500 -64.45 8.87 6.67
N LYS A 501 -64.45 9.97 7.44
CA LYS A 501 -63.27 10.78 7.81
C LYS A 501 -62.62 10.45 9.17
N GLU A 502 -61.30 10.65 9.20
CA GLU A 502 -60.49 11.36 10.22
C GLU A 502 -60.98 11.39 11.69
N THR A 503 -60.20 10.82 12.63
CA THR A 503 -59.60 11.61 13.74
C THR A 503 -58.51 10.88 14.56
N GLU A 504 -57.54 11.68 15.03
CA GLU A 504 -56.63 11.52 16.19
C GLU A 504 -55.63 10.34 16.38
N LYS A 505 -54.35 10.75 16.50
CA LYS A 505 -53.27 10.30 17.43
C LYS A 505 -52.74 8.86 17.41
N PRO A 506 -51.46 8.68 17.04
CA PRO A 506 -50.64 7.57 17.53
C PRO A 506 -50.01 7.89 18.91
N THR A 507 -49.79 6.86 19.72
CA THR A 507 -48.83 6.85 20.84
C THR A 507 -47.79 5.75 20.58
N ASP A 508 -46.60 5.86 21.18
CA ASP A 508 -45.48 4.96 20.95
C ASP A 508 -45.81 3.47 21.11
N ASP A 509 -45.29 2.63 20.20
CA ASP A 509 -44.77 1.32 20.60
C ASP A 509 -43.60 0.87 19.68
N LYS A 510 -42.79 -0.06 20.19
CA LYS A 510 -41.44 -0.36 19.69
C LYS A 510 -41.43 -1.28 18.48
N VAL A 511 -40.94 -0.80 17.35
CA VAL A 511 -40.61 -1.65 16.19
C VAL A 511 -39.34 -2.47 16.49
N GLN A 512 -39.48 -3.79 16.50
CA GLN A 512 -38.35 -4.71 16.64
C GLN A 512 -37.64 -4.91 15.30
N ASN A 513 -36.32 -5.04 15.33
CA ASN A 513 -35.50 -5.29 14.14
C ASN A 513 -35.89 -6.63 13.47
N PRO A 514 -36.20 -6.67 12.16
CA PRO A 514 -36.58 -7.91 11.48
C PRO A 514 -35.38 -8.86 11.38
N LYS A 515 -35.44 -10.00 12.07
CA LYS A 515 -34.43 -11.05 11.96
C LYS A 515 -34.36 -11.58 10.52
N ILE A 516 -33.23 -11.35 9.86
CA ILE A 516 -32.91 -11.98 8.57
C ILE A 516 -32.82 -13.49 8.80
N GLN A 517 -33.76 -14.24 8.24
CA GLN A 517 -33.69 -15.70 8.23
C GLN A 517 -32.71 -16.14 7.14
N SER A 518 -31.66 -16.86 7.53
CA SER A 518 -30.67 -17.42 6.61
C SER A 518 -31.31 -18.53 5.76
N SER A 519 -31.22 -18.39 4.43
CA SER A 519 -31.55 -19.47 3.50
C SER A 519 -30.46 -20.56 3.57
N ASN A 520 -30.86 -21.81 3.79
CA ASN A 520 -29.95 -22.94 3.96
C ASN A 520 -28.94 -23.08 2.81
N ALA A 521 -27.66 -22.86 3.12
CA ALA A 521 -26.53 -23.47 2.43
C ALA A 521 -26.07 -24.71 3.24
N PRO A 522 -25.42 -25.72 2.62
CA PRO A 522 -24.78 -26.78 3.38
C PRO A 522 -23.66 -26.20 4.26
N ASP A 523 -23.42 -26.84 5.41
CA ASP A 523 -22.48 -26.38 6.43
C ASP A 523 -21.05 -26.29 5.86
N ALA A 524 -20.60 -25.06 5.61
CA ALA A 524 -19.36 -24.75 4.93
C ALA A 524 -18.53 -23.83 5.83
N GLY A 525 -17.60 -24.43 6.58
CA GLY A 525 -16.82 -23.76 7.61
C GLY A 525 -16.06 -22.51 7.13
N LEU A 526 -15.59 -21.74 8.12
CA LEU A 526 -14.88 -20.49 7.88
C LEU A 526 -13.62 -20.68 7.02
N SER A 527 -13.36 -19.73 6.13
CA SER A 527 -12.08 -19.61 5.43
C SER A 527 -10.97 -19.21 6.40
N ARG A 528 -9.76 -19.72 6.19
CA ARG A 528 -8.53 -19.24 6.85
C ARG A 528 -7.79 -18.24 5.95
N THR A 529 -7.10 -17.30 6.58
CA THR A 529 -6.31 -16.26 5.93
C THR A 529 -4.88 -16.27 6.45
N ALA A 530 -3.88 -16.46 5.58
CA ALA A 530 -2.49 -16.22 5.97
C ALA A 530 -2.16 -14.73 5.97
N VAL A 531 -1.30 -14.28 6.89
CA VAL A 531 -0.73 -12.93 6.90
C VAL A 531 0.78 -13.08 6.79
N VAL A 532 1.29 -12.84 5.59
CA VAL A 532 2.66 -13.13 5.19
C VAL A 532 3.45 -11.83 5.25
N VAL A 533 4.23 -11.67 6.31
CA VAL A 533 5.07 -10.50 6.55
C VAL A 533 6.43 -10.72 5.88
N ARG A 534 6.88 -9.77 5.06
CA ARG A 534 8.09 -9.90 4.24
C ARG A 534 9.31 -9.25 4.91
N CYS A 535 10.41 -9.98 5.06
CA CYS A 535 11.72 -9.44 5.47
C CYS A 535 12.88 -10.20 4.78
N TRP A 536 14.11 -9.95 5.22
CA TRP A 536 15.34 -10.60 4.72
C TRP A 536 16.20 -11.12 5.88
N ASP A 537 17.16 -12.00 5.59
CA ASP A 537 17.98 -12.70 6.59
C ASP A 537 19.06 -11.82 7.27
N GLU A 538 19.29 -10.64 6.73
CA GLU A 538 20.11 -9.56 7.32
C GLU A 538 19.23 -8.44 7.92
N TYR A 539 17.98 -8.74 8.32
CA TYR A 539 17.08 -7.73 8.90
C TYR A 539 17.51 -7.37 10.32
N ASN A 540 17.68 -6.08 10.59
CA ASN A 540 18.07 -5.57 11.91
C ASN A 540 16.84 -5.47 12.83
N TRP A 541 16.53 -6.55 13.55
CA TRP A 541 15.39 -6.63 14.46
C TRP A 541 15.52 -5.66 15.64
N ARG A 542 14.64 -4.64 15.68
CA ARG A 542 14.53 -3.69 16.79
C ARG A 542 13.33 -3.99 17.68
N GLU A 543 13.29 -3.42 18.88
CA GLU A 543 12.20 -3.63 19.85
C GLU A 543 10.84 -3.14 19.31
N ASP A 544 10.84 -2.13 18.44
CA ASP A 544 9.66 -1.64 17.74
C ASP A 544 9.08 -2.67 16.75
N ASP A 545 9.94 -3.42 16.04
CA ASP A 545 9.51 -4.48 15.13
C ASP A 545 8.97 -5.68 15.91
N ILE A 546 9.64 -6.04 17.00
CA ILE A 546 9.22 -7.13 17.89
C ILE A 546 7.85 -6.79 18.50
N VAL A 547 7.65 -5.58 19.04
CA VAL A 547 6.37 -5.20 19.66
C VAL A 547 5.23 -5.08 18.63
N ASN A 548 5.53 -4.58 17.41
CA ASN A 548 4.56 -4.53 16.32
C ASN A 548 4.15 -5.95 15.88
N LEU A 549 5.12 -6.86 15.68
CA LEU A 549 4.86 -8.24 15.25
C LEU A 549 4.11 -9.06 16.31
N ARG A 550 4.49 -8.94 17.60
CA ARG A 550 3.73 -9.51 18.72
C ARG A 550 2.28 -9.04 18.73
N SER A 551 2.05 -7.75 18.49
CA SER A 551 0.70 -7.18 18.43
C SER A 551 -0.11 -7.74 17.25
N LEU A 552 0.50 -7.83 16.05
CA LEU A 552 -0.11 -8.42 14.87
C LEU A 552 -0.52 -9.89 15.10
N ILE A 553 0.35 -10.70 15.70
CA ILE A 553 0.08 -12.13 15.98
C ILE A 553 -1.03 -12.30 17.04
N ALA A 554 -0.93 -11.59 18.17
CA ALA A 554 -1.90 -11.68 19.25
C ALA A 554 -3.30 -11.19 18.84
N GLU A 555 -3.37 -10.07 18.12
CA GLU A 555 -4.62 -9.51 17.67
C GLU A 555 -5.23 -10.35 16.54
N LEU A 556 -4.46 -10.76 15.52
CA LEU A 556 -5.02 -11.51 14.40
C LEU A 556 -5.21 -13.00 14.72
N ALA A 557 -4.20 -13.74 15.20
CA ALA A 557 -4.35 -15.19 15.41
C ALA A 557 -5.08 -15.54 16.72
N VAL A 558 -4.64 -15.00 17.86
CA VAL A 558 -5.17 -15.39 19.19
C VAL A 558 -6.58 -14.85 19.42
N THR A 559 -6.86 -13.62 18.99
CA THR A 559 -8.19 -13.00 19.18
C THR A 559 -9.23 -13.51 18.17
N SER A 560 -8.83 -13.96 16.97
CA SER A 560 -9.76 -14.62 16.02
C SER A 560 -9.96 -16.12 16.27
N GLY A 561 -9.15 -16.74 17.13
CA GLY A 561 -9.19 -18.19 17.31
C GLY A 561 -8.62 -18.96 16.12
N GLY A 562 -7.57 -18.44 15.48
CA GLY A 562 -6.86 -19.10 14.37
C GLY A 562 -7.49 -18.94 12.98
N ARG A 563 -8.38 -17.95 12.76
CA ARG A 563 -8.85 -17.57 11.40
C ARG A 563 -7.71 -16.96 10.60
N TYR A 564 -6.93 -16.09 11.24
CA TYR A 564 -5.66 -15.59 10.72
C TYR A 564 -4.50 -16.44 11.23
N ASP A 565 -3.47 -16.59 10.40
CA ASP A 565 -2.23 -17.32 10.70
C ASP A 565 -1.05 -16.49 10.16
N ILE A 566 -0.08 -16.12 11.00
CA ILE A 566 1.00 -15.20 10.65
C ILE A 566 2.23 -16.01 10.23
N HIS A 567 2.88 -15.61 9.14
CA HIS A 567 4.08 -16.25 8.60
C HIS A 567 5.12 -15.19 8.24
N LEU A 568 6.40 -15.51 8.42
CA LEU A 568 7.52 -14.69 7.99
C LEU A 568 8.09 -15.26 6.68
N LEU A 569 7.96 -14.52 5.58
CA LEU A 569 8.54 -14.87 4.29
C LEU A 569 9.88 -14.12 4.15
N VAL A 570 10.96 -14.83 4.47
CA VAL A 570 12.30 -14.26 4.65
C VAL A 570 13.14 -14.55 3.41
N GLN A 571 13.62 -13.51 2.74
CA GLN A 571 14.59 -13.68 1.67
C GLN A 571 15.98 -13.97 2.25
N VAL A 572 16.70 -14.96 1.72
CA VAL A 572 18.15 -15.04 1.87
C VAL A 572 18.83 -14.21 0.78
N LYS A 573 19.65 -13.23 1.17
CA LYS A 573 20.44 -12.40 0.24
C LYS A 573 21.70 -13.11 -0.23
N ASN A 574 22.54 -13.57 0.70
CA ASN A 574 23.83 -14.18 0.37
C ASN A 574 23.71 -15.69 0.13
N GLU A 575 23.08 -16.06 -0.99
CA GLU A 575 22.87 -17.47 -1.38
C GLU A 575 24.17 -18.27 -1.56
N ALA A 576 25.28 -17.59 -1.89
CA ALA A 576 26.59 -18.22 -2.09
C ALA A 576 27.21 -18.70 -0.78
N ALA A 577 26.97 -17.97 0.32
CA ALA A 577 27.32 -18.40 1.67
C ALA A 577 26.26 -19.34 2.27
N HIS A 578 24.98 -19.09 1.98
CA HIS A 578 23.83 -19.78 2.58
C HIS A 578 22.91 -20.39 1.52
N PRO A 579 23.28 -21.54 0.90
CA PRO A 579 22.48 -22.23 -0.12
C PRO A 579 21.29 -23.00 0.49
N VAL A 580 20.35 -22.26 1.11
CA VAL A 580 19.23 -22.81 1.88
C VAL A 580 18.24 -23.66 1.06
N TRP A 581 18.26 -23.56 -0.27
CA TRP A 581 17.46 -24.40 -1.15
C TRP A 581 18.07 -25.80 -1.40
N ALA A 582 19.32 -26.02 -0.94
CA ALA A 582 20.10 -27.24 -1.19
C ALA A 582 20.53 -28.01 0.09
N ASP A 583 20.67 -27.36 1.25
CA ASP A 583 20.99 -28.01 2.54
C ASP A 583 19.98 -27.63 3.63
N GLU A 584 19.22 -28.62 4.13
CA GLU A 584 18.24 -28.47 5.23
C GLU A 584 18.91 -28.01 6.54
N ARG A 585 20.18 -28.35 6.78
CA ARG A 585 20.92 -27.89 7.96
C ARG A 585 21.20 -26.39 7.88
N ILE A 586 21.65 -25.89 6.73
CA ILE A 586 21.89 -24.44 6.52
C ILE A 586 20.58 -23.66 6.59
N TYR A 587 19.46 -24.24 6.12
CA TYR A 587 18.14 -23.65 6.28
C TYR A 587 17.78 -23.41 7.76
N GLN A 588 18.02 -24.39 8.65
CA GLN A 588 17.75 -24.24 10.08
C GLN A 588 18.77 -23.33 10.78
N GLU A 589 20.07 -23.49 10.50
CA GLU A 589 21.14 -22.63 11.04
C GLU A 589 20.86 -21.15 10.73
N ARG A 590 20.45 -20.82 9.50
CA ARG A 590 20.13 -19.43 9.13
C ARG A 590 18.91 -18.87 9.85
N ILE A 591 17.90 -19.70 10.17
CA ILE A 591 16.76 -19.28 11.01
C ILE A 591 17.20 -19.02 12.45
N GLU A 592 18.08 -19.86 13.00
CA GLU A 592 18.60 -19.69 14.37
C GLU A 592 19.48 -18.44 14.50
N GLU A 593 20.28 -18.12 13.48
CA GLU A 593 21.09 -16.90 13.40
C GLU A 593 20.28 -15.61 13.17
N ALA A 594 19.35 -15.61 12.21
CA ALA A 594 18.76 -14.38 11.67
C ALA A 594 17.44 -13.94 12.34
N ILE A 595 16.76 -14.84 13.06
CA ILE A 595 15.38 -14.63 13.52
C ILE A 595 15.28 -14.74 15.06
N PRO A 596 14.66 -13.76 15.75
CA PRO A 596 14.42 -13.82 17.19
C PRO A 596 13.67 -15.09 17.60
N GLU A 597 14.05 -15.66 18.74
CA GLU A 597 13.66 -17.00 19.16
C GLU A 597 12.14 -17.25 19.16
N GLU A 598 11.35 -16.26 19.59
CA GLU A 598 9.89 -16.34 19.65
C GLU A 598 9.21 -16.48 18.28
N PHE A 599 9.87 -16.09 17.18
CA PHE A 599 9.31 -16.10 15.82
C PHE A 599 9.89 -17.19 14.91
N ARG A 600 10.97 -17.89 15.31
CA ARG A 600 11.69 -18.88 14.46
C ARG A 600 10.77 -19.93 13.81
N GLY A 601 9.73 -20.37 14.53
CA GLY A 601 8.78 -21.36 14.04
C GLY A 601 7.77 -20.87 12.97
N LEU A 602 7.75 -19.56 12.68
CA LEU A 602 6.87 -18.92 11.68
C LEU A 602 7.53 -18.76 10.30
N VAL A 603 8.78 -19.20 10.14
CA VAL A 603 9.65 -18.77 9.04
C VAL A 603 9.58 -19.69 7.83
N THR A 604 9.42 -19.09 6.65
CA THR A 604 9.70 -19.71 5.35
C THR A 604 10.82 -18.93 4.65
N LEU A 605 11.98 -19.56 4.43
CA LEU A 605 13.06 -18.96 3.65
C LEU A 605 12.79 -19.12 2.15
N TRP A 606 13.13 -18.10 1.36
CA TRP A 606 13.16 -18.16 -0.10
C TRP A 606 14.41 -17.49 -0.67
N SER A 607 14.70 -17.70 -1.95
CA SER A 607 15.89 -17.16 -2.62
C SER A 607 15.65 -16.83 -4.10
N GLU A 608 16.51 -16.00 -4.69
CA GLU A 608 16.41 -15.60 -6.10
C GLU A 608 16.70 -16.78 -7.03
N THR A 609 17.72 -17.60 -6.72
CA THR A 609 18.01 -18.84 -7.48
C THR A 609 16.82 -19.80 -7.46
N GLN A 610 16.12 -19.90 -6.32
CA GLN A 610 14.91 -20.70 -6.21
C GLN A 610 13.79 -20.15 -7.11
N MET A 611 13.58 -18.83 -7.15
CA MET A 611 12.59 -18.21 -8.05
C MET A 611 12.97 -18.34 -9.52
N LEU A 612 14.25 -18.18 -9.88
CA LEU A 612 14.78 -18.38 -11.22
C LEU A 612 14.55 -19.82 -11.71
N ALA A 613 14.77 -20.82 -10.85
CA ALA A 613 14.60 -22.22 -11.22
C ALA A 613 13.11 -22.64 -11.34
N LEU A 614 12.23 -22.11 -10.48
CA LEU A 614 10.78 -22.32 -10.55
C LEU A 614 10.15 -21.61 -11.75
N TYR A 615 10.57 -20.38 -12.03
CA TYR A 615 10.00 -19.49 -13.03
C TYR A 615 10.99 -19.18 -14.17
N GLN A 616 11.73 -20.20 -14.59
CA GLN A 616 12.71 -20.14 -15.69
C GLN A 616 12.11 -19.64 -17.01
N GLY A 617 12.91 -18.96 -17.84
CA GLY A 617 12.53 -18.58 -19.21
C GLY A 617 11.59 -17.37 -19.31
N ILE A 618 11.45 -16.57 -18.25
CA ILE A 618 10.89 -15.22 -18.34
C ILE A 618 11.89 -14.32 -19.07
N TYR A 619 11.42 -13.52 -20.03
CA TYR A 619 12.25 -12.52 -20.69
C TYR A 619 12.35 -11.28 -19.81
N ASP A 620 13.56 -10.88 -19.44
CA ASP A 620 13.77 -9.67 -18.65
C ASP A 620 13.91 -8.43 -19.56
N HIS A 621 13.30 -7.33 -19.12
CA HIS A 621 13.41 -6.01 -19.73
C HIS A 621 14.49 -5.15 -19.07
N PHE A 622 15.03 -5.54 -17.91
CA PHE A 622 15.98 -4.76 -17.10
C PHE A 622 15.50 -3.32 -16.86
N SER A 623 14.20 -3.19 -16.56
CA SER A 623 13.45 -1.93 -16.45
C SER A 623 13.97 -0.93 -15.40
N ARG A 624 14.91 -1.37 -14.55
CA ARG A 624 15.65 -0.55 -13.56
C ARG A 624 17.16 -0.88 -13.55
N GLY A 625 17.71 -1.31 -14.69
CA GLY A 625 19.13 -1.70 -14.82
C GLY A 625 19.37 -3.22 -14.65
N PRO A 626 20.61 -3.69 -14.87
CA PRO A 626 20.96 -5.11 -14.82
C PRO A 626 20.95 -5.67 -13.39
N ASP A 627 21.19 -4.83 -12.39
CA ASP A 627 21.31 -5.20 -10.97
C ASP A 627 19.96 -5.45 -10.29
N LEU A 628 18.84 -5.18 -10.97
CA LEU A 628 17.47 -5.41 -10.48
C LEU A 628 16.69 -6.39 -11.41
N PRO A 629 17.14 -7.66 -11.52
CA PRO A 629 16.55 -8.66 -12.41
C PRO A 629 15.14 -9.09 -11.97
N VAL A 630 14.40 -9.72 -12.89
CA VAL A 630 12.98 -10.04 -12.74
C VAL A 630 12.69 -11.05 -11.62
N HIS A 631 13.65 -11.92 -11.32
CA HIS A 631 13.59 -12.88 -10.20
C HIS A 631 14.14 -12.30 -8.88
N GLY A 632 14.79 -11.13 -8.92
CA GLY A 632 15.52 -10.57 -7.80
C GLY A 632 14.67 -9.79 -6.80
N VAL A 633 15.27 -9.32 -5.70
CA VAL A 633 14.59 -8.76 -4.49
C VAL A 633 13.48 -7.73 -4.78
N TYR A 634 13.62 -7.00 -5.88
CA TYR A 634 12.73 -5.91 -6.26
C TYR A 634 11.49 -6.36 -7.06
N ARG A 635 11.60 -7.47 -7.80
CA ARG A 635 10.58 -7.94 -8.77
C ARG A 635 10.09 -9.36 -8.48
N GLY A 636 10.95 -10.24 -7.98
CA GLY A 636 10.64 -11.61 -7.56
C GLY A 636 9.71 -11.74 -6.35
N LEU A 637 9.39 -10.65 -5.63
CA LEU A 637 8.53 -10.67 -4.43
C LEU A 637 7.18 -11.34 -4.66
N SER A 638 6.52 -11.02 -5.79
CA SER A 638 5.25 -11.68 -6.15
C SER A 638 5.45 -13.15 -6.53
N MET A 639 6.61 -13.53 -7.07
CA MET A 639 6.94 -14.93 -7.39
C MET A 639 7.09 -15.78 -6.12
N ALA A 640 7.74 -15.23 -5.09
CA ALA A 640 7.87 -15.85 -3.78
C ALA A 640 6.50 -15.99 -3.10
N MET A 641 5.68 -14.93 -3.11
CA MET A 641 4.31 -14.95 -2.57
C MET A 641 3.39 -15.94 -3.29
N GLN A 642 3.48 -16.01 -4.63
CA GLN A 642 2.83 -17.03 -5.47
C GLN A 642 3.24 -18.46 -5.07
N TYR A 643 4.54 -18.70 -4.82
CA TYR A 643 5.05 -20.02 -4.46
C TYR A 643 4.66 -20.42 -3.02
N PHE A 644 4.70 -19.48 -2.08
CA PHE A 644 4.18 -19.67 -0.72
C PHE A 644 2.70 -20.09 -0.74
N ALA A 645 1.85 -19.35 -1.47
CA ALA A 645 0.43 -19.68 -1.58
C ALA A 645 0.15 -20.99 -2.33
N HIS A 646 1.03 -21.41 -3.24
CA HIS A 646 0.99 -22.74 -3.85
C HIS A 646 1.34 -23.87 -2.87
N LYS A 647 2.28 -23.62 -1.94
CA LYS A 647 2.69 -24.56 -0.89
C LYS A 647 1.72 -24.67 0.28
N HIS A 648 0.90 -23.64 0.50
CA HIS A 648 -0.06 -23.55 1.61
C HIS A 648 -1.54 -23.56 1.14
N PRO A 649 -2.06 -24.68 0.60
CA PRO A 649 -3.43 -24.77 0.10
C PRO A 649 -4.52 -24.68 1.18
N GLU A 650 -4.16 -24.69 2.48
CA GLU A 650 -5.06 -24.58 3.63
C GLU A 650 -5.67 -23.19 3.86
N TYR A 651 -5.16 -22.13 3.20
CA TYR A 651 -5.72 -20.77 3.26
C TYR A 651 -6.50 -20.45 2.00
N ASP A 652 -7.62 -19.73 2.11
CA ASP A 652 -8.35 -19.22 0.94
C ASP A 652 -7.90 -17.80 0.55
N TYR A 653 -7.30 -17.07 1.49
CA TYR A 653 -6.82 -15.70 1.31
C TYR A 653 -5.44 -15.53 1.94
N PHE A 654 -4.68 -14.58 1.40
CA PHE A 654 -3.34 -14.22 1.85
C PHE A 654 -3.22 -12.71 1.88
N TRP A 655 -2.86 -12.13 3.02
CA TRP A 655 -2.32 -10.78 3.07
C TRP A 655 -0.82 -10.85 2.81
N GLN A 656 -0.35 -10.10 1.81
CA GLN A 656 1.04 -9.66 1.74
C GLN A 656 1.16 -8.42 2.63
N TRP A 657 2.10 -8.41 3.57
CA TRP A 657 2.28 -7.33 4.54
C TRP A 657 3.75 -6.92 4.64
N GLU A 658 4.00 -5.63 4.77
CA GLU A 658 5.34 -5.05 4.84
C GLU A 658 5.78 -4.78 6.29
N MET A 659 7.06 -5.05 6.60
CA MET A 659 7.61 -4.88 7.97
C MET A 659 7.58 -3.43 8.45
N ASP A 660 7.56 -2.44 7.56
CA ASP A 660 7.55 -1.01 7.87
C ASP A 660 6.14 -0.39 7.88
N VAL A 661 5.08 -1.21 7.90
CA VAL A 661 3.72 -0.76 8.22
C VAL A 661 3.51 -0.74 9.74
N ARG A 662 2.85 0.32 10.24
CA ARG A 662 2.33 0.39 11.62
C ARG A 662 0.84 0.76 11.63
N TYR A 663 0.13 0.32 12.67
CA TYR A 663 -1.28 0.67 12.90
C TYR A 663 -1.54 1.01 14.38
N THR A 664 -2.08 2.20 14.62
CA THR A 664 -2.34 2.74 15.97
C THR A 664 -3.61 2.18 16.63
N GLY A 665 -4.47 1.47 15.89
CA GLY A 665 -5.66 0.80 16.41
C GLY A 665 -5.50 -0.73 16.53
N HIS A 666 -6.63 -1.44 16.65
CA HIS A 666 -6.67 -2.90 16.78
C HIS A 666 -6.70 -3.62 15.41
N TYR A 667 -5.67 -4.40 15.07
CA TYR A 667 -5.48 -5.06 13.78
C TYR A 667 -6.65 -5.97 13.38
N TYR A 668 -7.20 -6.79 14.29
CA TYR A 668 -8.35 -7.66 13.95
C TYR A 668 -9.62 -6.87 13.62
N ASP A 669 -9.78 -5.66 14.18
CA ASP A 669 -10.93 -4.81 13.86
C ASP A 669 -10.77 -4.19 12.48
N LEU A 670 -9.55 -3.70 12.17
CA LEU A 670 -9.17 -3.25 10.82
C LEU A 670 -9.41 -4.35 9.78
N PHE A 671 -8.75 -5.49 9.92
CA PHE A 671 -8.79 -6.57 8.92
C PHE A 671 -10.22 -7.07 8.69
N SER A 672 -11.00 -7.29 9.75
CA SER A 672 -12.40 -7.71 9.65
C SER A 672 -13.28 -6.67 8.93
N LYS A 673 -13.07 -5.38 9.19
CA LYS A 673 -13.84 -4.30 8.55
C LYS A 673 -13.45 -4.07 7.10
N LEU A 674 -12.16 -4.09 6.77
CA LEU A 674 -11.66 -4.05 5.38
C LEU A 674 -12.25 -5.22 4.56
N GLU A 675 -12.27 -6.43 5.11
CA GLU A 675 -12.84 -7.62 4.46
C GLU A 675 -14.37 -7.51 4.29
N ASN A 676 -15.11 -7.20 5.36
CA ASN A 676 -16.56 -7.07 5.34
C ASN A 676 -17.04 -5.97 4.39
N TRP A 677 -16.38 -4.81 4.37
CA TRP A 677 -16.68 -3.73 3.44
C TRP A 677 -16.40 -4.12 1.98
N SER A 678 -15.23 -4.73 1.73
CA SER A 678 -14.87 -5.22 0.39
C SER A 678 -15.84 -6.28 -0.12
N LYS A 679 -16.37 -7.13 0.77
CA LYS A 679 -17.41 -8.13 0.49
C LYS A 679 -18.75 -7.49 0.10
N ALA A 680 -19.12 -6.37 0.73
CA ALA A 680 -20.32 -5.62 0.39
C ALA A 680 -20.25 -4.92 -0.99
N GLN A 681 -19.05 -4.54 -1.46
CA GLN A 681 -18.91 -3.79 -2.72
C GLN A 681 -19.44 -4.54 -3.96
N PRO A 682 -20.36 -3.94 -4.76
CA PRO A 682 -20.81 -4.50 -6.03
C PRO A 682 -19.73 -4.31 -7.11
N ARG A 683 -19.62 -5.28 -8.03
CA ARG A 683 -18.71 -5.24 -9.19
C ARG A 683 -19.05 -4.13 -10.18
N LYS A 684 -20.30 -3.66 -10.21
CA LYS A 684 -20.76 -2.57 -11.08
C LYS A 684 -20.12 -1.24 -10.68
N GLY A 685 -19.40 -0.62 -11.62
CA GLY A 685 -18.67 0.62 -11.39
C GLY A 685 -17.45 0.48 -10.47
N LEU A 686 -17.00 -0.75 -10.18
CA LEU A 686 -16.00 -1.00 -9.14
C LEU A 686 -14.60 -0.52 -9.56
N TRP A 687 -14.17 -0.82 -10.79
CA TRP A 687 -12.87 -0.37 -11.31
C TRP A 687 -12.81 1.16 -11.49
N GLU A 688 -13.97 1.78 -11.72
CA GLU A 688 -14.15 3.23 -11.83
C GLU A 688 -14.09 3.91 -10.45
N ARG A 689 -14.59 3.28 -9.38
CA ARG A 689 -14.37 3.75 -7.99
C ARG A 689 -12.94 3.51 -7.53
N ASN A 690 -12.40 2.32 -7.79
CA ASN A 690 -11.05 1.92 -7.35
C ASN A 690 -9.93 2.81 -7.93
N SER A 691 -10.15 3.45 -9.08
CA SER A 691 -9.14 4.27 -9.78
C SER A 691 -9.17 5.75 -9.36
N ARG A 692 -9.69 6.07 -8.17
CA ARG A 692 -9.87 7.44 -7.66
C ARG A 692 -9.56 7.50 -6.16
N PHE A 693 -9.00 8.62 -5.71
CA PHE A 693 -8.93 8.98 -4.29
C PHE A 693 -10.29 9.55 -3.84
N TYR A 694 -10.76 9.14 -2.67
CA TYR A 694 -12.00 9.63 -2.05
C TYR A 694 -11.68 10.67 -0.96
N PHE A 695 -12.16 11.90 -1.14
CA PHE A 695 -12.06 13.03 -0.21
C PHE A 695 -13.48 13.37 0.27
N PRO A 696 -13.91 13.02 1.50
CA PRO A 696 -15.30 13.18 1.94
C PRO A 696 -15.82 14.62 1.85
N SER A 697 -15.00 15.57 2.28
CA SER A 697 -15.25 17.02 2.25
C SER A 697 -15.53 17.60 0.85
N ILE A 698 -15.05 16.94 -0.21
CA ILE A 698 -15.20 17.38 -1.61
C ILE A 698 -16.19 16.51 -2.39
N HIS A 699 -16.30 15.21 -2.06
CA HIS A 699 -17.12 14.26 -2.79
C HIS A 699 -18.47 13.94 -2.13
N GLY A 700 -18.71 14.37 -0.89
CA GLY A 700 -19.89 14.02 -0.12
C GLY A 700 -19.79 12.60 0.43
N THR A 701 -20.92 11.89 0.48
CA THR A 701 -20.97 10.50 0.97
C THR A 701 -20.27 9.52 0.03
N TRP A 702 -20.06 8.28 0.48
CA TRP A 702 -19.55 7.21 -0.38
C TRP A 702 -20.52 6.93 -1.56
N GLU A 703 -21.82 7.08 -1.34
CA GLU A 703 -22.86 6.97 -2.36
C GLU A 703 -22.76 8.10 -3.40
N ASP A 704 -22.56 9.35 -2.96
CA ASP A 704 -22.35 10.51 -3.84
C ASP A 704 -21.08 10.33 -4.69
N PHE A 705 -19.96 9.97 -4.07
CA PHE A 705 -18.73 9.59 -4.74
C PHE A 705 -18.93 8.46 -5.75
N SER A 706 -19.71 7.44 -5.39
CA SER A 706 -20.03 6.30 -6.26
C SER A 706 -20.86 6.69 -7.48
N GLN A 707 -21.78 7.66 -7.35
CA GLN A 707 -22.52 8.22 -8.48
C GLN A 707 -21.65 9.15 -9.33
N MET A 708 -20.84 10.00 -8.69
CA MET A 708 -19.90 10.90 -9.34
C MET A 708 -18.92 10.12 -10.23
N ALA A 709 -18.25 9.09 -9.68
CA ALA A 709 -17.31 8.26 -10.43
C ALA A 709 -17.97 7.54 -11.62
N ARG A 710 -19.23 7.11 -11.48
CA ARG A 710 -20.02 6.56 -12.58
C ARG A 710 -20.30 7.61 -13.66
N VAL A 711 -20.78 8.80 -13.28
CA VAL A 711 -21.12 9.87 -14.23
C VAL A 711 -19.88 10.33 -15.00
N GLN A 712 -18.77 10.60 -14.30
CA GLN A 712 -17.50 10.98 -14.91
C GLN A 712 -17.00 9.91 -15.90
N SER A 713 -16.95 8.64 -15.51
CA SER A 713 -16.48 7.56 -16.41
C SER A 713 -17.47 7.20 -17.53
N GLN A 714 -18.74 7.63 -17.47
CA GLN A 714 -19.73 7.43 -18.54
C GLN A 714 -19.83 8.60 -19.53
N MET A 715 -19.65 9.84 -19.05
CA MET A 715 -19.79 11.06 -19.86
C MET A 715 -18.44 11.68 -20.27
N GLY A 716 -17.35 11.30 -19.60
CA GLY A 716 -16.06 11.96 -19.67
C GLY A 716 -15.99 13.22 -18.79
N VAL A 717 -14.77 13.71 -18.57
CA VAL A 717 -14.51 14.99 -17.86
C VAL A 717 -13.62 15.86 -18.74
N VAL A 718 -13.93 17.15 -18.87
CA VAL A 718 -13.05 18.10 -19.55
C VAL A 718 -11.84 18.38 -18.65
N GLY A 719 -10.69 17.85 -19.03
CA GLY A 719 -9.43 17.90 -18.28
C GLY A 719 -8.28 18.46 -19.13
N ALA A 720 -7.16 18.78 -18.48
CA ALA A 720 -5.98 19.35 -19.16
C ALA A 720 -5.41 18.43 -20.26
N ASP A 721 -5.69 17.13 -20.19
CA ASP A 721 -5.39 16.11 -21.19
C ASP A 721 -6.25 16.21 -22.46
N ASN A 722 -7.43 16.86 -22.40
CA ASN A 722 -8.42 16.81 -23.47
C ASN A 722 -9.13 18.14 -23.83
N VAL A 723 -8.79 19.29 -23.22
CA VAL A 723 -9.39 20.62 -23.51
C VAL A 723 -9.48 20.97 -25.01
N TRP A 724 -8.48 20.58 -25.80
CA TRP A 724 -8.38 20.91 -27.23
C TRP A 724 -9.27 20.04 -28.14
N LYS A 725 -9.94 19.02 -27.58
CA LYS A 725 -10.71 18.01 -28.30
C LYS A 725 -12.03 18.58 -28.83
N GLY A 726 -12.09 18.80 -30.14
CA GLY A 726 -13.27 19.35 -30.84
C GLY A 726 -13.17 20.83 -31.22
N MET A 727 -12.01 21.47 -31.02
CA MET A 727 -11.80 22.85 -31.49
C MET A 727 -11.79 22.92 -33.04
N PRO A 728 -12.64 23.74 -33.68
CA PRO A 728 -12.72 23.81 -35.14
C PRO A 728 -11.40 24.21 -35.80
N GLY A 729 -10.92 23.40 -36.75
CA GLY A 729 -9.67 23.62 -37.49
C GLY A 729 -8.47 22.81 -36.99
N LEU A 730 -8.58 22.09 -35.87
CA LEU A 730 -7.53 21.22 -35.32
C LEU A 730 -7.85 19.72 -35.51
N GLU A 731 -8.20 19.31 -36.73
CA GLU A 731 -8.34 17.89 -37.13
C GLU A 731 -6.98 17.18 -37.29
N GLY A 732 -6.10 17.35 -36.30
CA GLY A 732 -4.68 16.99 -36.33
C GLY A 732 -4.31 15.78 -35.50
N LYS A 733 -4.86 14.59 -35.82
CA LYS A 733 -4.44 13.26 -35.31
C LYS A 733 -3.95 13.24 -33.84
N SER A 734 -4.85 13.48 -32.89
CA SER A 734 -4.66 12.91 -31.55
C SER A 734 -4.60 11.36 -31.64
N PRO A 735 -3.98 10.65 -30.68
CA PRO A 735 -3.87 9.18 -30.66
C PRO A 735 -5.22 8.52 -30.25
N ASP A 736 -6.30 8.94 -30.90
CA ASP A 736 -7.66 8.95 -30.37
C ASP A 736 -8.57 7.88 -31.01
N ALA A 737 -8.00 6.75 -31.44
CA ALA A 737 -8.80 5.60 -31.87
C ALA A 737 -9.71 5.07 -30.74
N ASP A 738 -9.26 5.20 -29.49
CA ASP A 738 -9.97 4.79 -28.27
C ASP A 738 -10.70 5.97 -27.58
N THR A 739 -11.41 6.77 -28.38
CA THR A 739 -12.20 7.94 -27.91
C THR A 739 -13.63 7.65 -27.49
N LYS A 740 -14.08 6.40 -27.60
CA LYS A 740 -15.17 5.93 -26.73
C LYS A 740 -14.59 5.90 -25.30
N GLY A 741 -15.22 6.61 -24.37
CA GLY A 741 -14.81 6.61 -22.95
C GLY A 741 -14.64 5.18 -22.42
N GLN A 742 -13.68 4.97 -21.49
CA GLN A 742 -13.25 3.61 -21.11
C GLN A 742 -14.47 2.71 -20.89
N ARG A 743 -14.59 1.66 -21.71
CA ARG A 743 -15.73 0.74 -21.69
C ARG A 743 -15.83 0.15 -20.28
N THR A 744 -16.85 0.59 -19.54
CA THR A 744 -16.98 0.31 -18.10
C THR A 744 -16.79 -1.16 -17.80
N VAL A 745 -15.88 -1.47 -16.88
CA VAL A 745 -15.31 -2.82 -16.79
C VAL A 745 -16.36 -3.79 -16.25
N TRP A 746 -16.71 -4.79 -17.06
CA TRP A 746 -17.80 -5.73 -16.79
C TRP A 746 -17.39 -7.16 -17.17
N GLY A 747 -16.71 -7.83 -16.24
CA GLY A 747 -16.06 -9.12 -16.49
C GLY A 747 -14.60 -8.98 -16.93
N PRO A 748 -13.99 -10.06 -17.48
CA PRO A 748 -12.59 -10.10 -17.87
C PRO A 748 -12.26 -9.12 -19.02
N LEU A 749 -11.23 -8.28 -18.83
CA LEU A 749 -10.69 -7.40 -19.86
C LEU A 749 -9.36 -7.97 -20.39
N ARG A 750 -9.48 -8.92 -21.32
CA ARG A 750 -8.37 -9.75 -21.82
C ARG A 750 -7.36 -8.98 -22.70
N PRO A 751 -6.13 -9.48 -22.86
CA PRO A 751 -5.23 -9.12 -23.96
C PRO A 751 -5.91 -9.25 -25.33
N LYS A 752 -5.41 -8.49 -26.32
CA LYS A 752 -5.96 -8.46 -27.69
C LYS A 752 -5.71 -9.76 -28.46
N ASP A 753 -4.61 -10.44 -28.17
CA ASP A 753 -4.23 -11.71 -28.78
C ASP A 753 -4.85 -12.87 -27.97
N ASP A 754 -5.55 -13.78 -28.66
CA ASP A 754 -6.12 -14.98 -28.07
C ASP A 754 -5.02 -15.94 -27.57
N ASP A 755 -3.83 -15.93 -28.20
CA ASP A 755 -2.68 -16.74 -27.76
C ASP A 755 -2.07 -16.23 -26.44
N ASP A 756 -2.36 -15.00 -26.01
CA ASP A 756 -1.98 -14.50 -24.66
C ASP A 756 -2.95 -14.98 -23.57
N TRP A 757 -4.13 -15.51 -23.91
CA TRP A 757 -5.14 -15.88 -22.91
C TRP A 757 -4.73 -17.14 -22.12
N PHE A 758 -5.11 -17.17 -20.84
CA PHE A 758 -4.83 -18.29 -19.94
C PHE A 758 -6.13 -18.78 -19.25
N GLU A 759 -6.35 -20.10 -19.24
CA GLU A 759 -7.52 -20.80 -18.63
C GLU A 759 -8.87 -20.05 -18.65
N PRO A 760 -9.32 -19.43 -19.78
CA PRO A 760 -10.38 -18.43 -19.79
C PRO A 760 -11.79 -18.95 -19.41
N GLY A 761 -11.97 -20.26 -19.31
CA GLY A 761 -13.20 -20.91 -18.84
C GLY A 761 -13.35 -20.94 -17.32
N ASN A 762 -12.32 -20.59 -16.55
CA ASN A 762 -12.34 -20.52 -15.09
C ASN A 762 -12.82 -19.14 -14.56
N ASP A 763 -13.07 -18.18 -15.45
CA ASP A 763 -13.33 -16.79 -15.11
C ASP A 763 -14.80 -16.53 -14.76
N PRO A 764 -15.11 -15.62 -13.82
CA PRO A 764 -16.47 -15.30 -13.40
C PRO A 764 -17.28 -14.63 -14.51
N VAL A 765 -18.29 -15.33 -15.01
CA VAL A 765 -19.26 -14.80 -15.98
C VAL A 765 -20.30 -13.91 -15.30
N ALA A 766 -20.54 -12.72 -15.84
CA ALA A 766 -21.56 -11.81 -15.34
C ALA A 766 -22.98 -12.36 -15.62
N PRO A 767 -23.88 -12.43 -14.61
CA PRO A 767 -25.21 -13.02 -14.76
C PRO A 767 -26.20 -12.14 -15.56
N THR A 768 -25.88 -10.86 -15.76
CA THR A 768 -26.68 -9.89 -16.52
C THR A 768 -25.77 -8.91 -17.28
N SER A 769 -26.33 -8.11 -18.19
CA SER A 769 -25.58 -7.01 -18.81
C SER A 769 -25.44 -5.82 -17.84
N TYR A 770 -24.42 -4.99 -18.04
CA TYR A 770 -24.08 -3.87 -17.15
C TYR A 770 -25.27 -2.94 -16.89
N GLU A 771 -26.13 -2.71 -17.89
CA GLU A 771 -27.31 -1.84 -17.80
C GLU A 771 -28.41 -2.45 -16.92
N LYS A 772 -28.53 -3.78 -16.94
CA LYS A 772 -29.58 -4.56 -16.25
C LYS A 772 -29.21 -4.94 -14.82
N ASP A 773 -27.92 -4.95 -14.46
CA ASP A 773 -27.52 -5.21 -13.08
C ASP A 773 -27.90 -4.02 -12.17
N HIS A 774 -28.72 -4.28 -11.15
CA HIS A 774 -29.07 -3.31 -10.12
C HIS A 774 -28.09 -3.38 -8.94
N TYR A 775 -26.79 -3.31 -9.25
CA TYR A 775 -25.67 -3.44 -8.29
C TYR A 775 -25.73 -4.74 -7.47
N LYS A 776 -26.08 -5.87 -8.11
CA LYS A 776 -26.24 -7.16 -7.43
C LYS A 776 -25.04 -8.07 -7.63
N TRP A 777 -24.39 -8.03 -8.78
CA TRP A 777 -23.26 -8.92 -9.05
C TRP A 777 -22.04 -8.60 -8.17
N GLY A 778 -21.55 -9.62 -7.45
CA GLY A 778 -20.39 -9.54 -6.56
C GLY A 778 -20.68 -9.01 -5.15
N VAL A 779 -21.92 -8.64 -4.81
CA VAL A 779 -22.29 -8.34 -3.41
C VAL A 779 -22.34 -9.65 -2.62
N GLY A 780 -21.68 -9.70 -1.47
CA GLY A 780 -21.52 -10.92 -0.67
C GLY A 780 -20.36 -11.83 -1.13
N GLU A 781 -19.81 -11.59 -2.32
CA GLU A 781 -18.59 -12.26 -2.81
C GLU A 781 -17.36 -11.64 -2.14
N GLU A 782 -16.48 -12.47 -1.58
CA GLU A 782 -15.17 -12.04 -1.10
C GLU A 782 -14.33 -11.44 -2.23
N ALA A 783 -13.59 -10.37 -1.94
CA ALA A 783 -12.68 -9.77 -2.92
C ALA A 783 -11.46 -10.68 -3.18
N ASP A 784 -11.14 -10.89 -4.45
CA ASP A 784 -9.93 -11.58 -4.90
C ASP A 784 -8.66 -10.74 -4.72
N TYR A 785 -8.79 -9.42 -4.76
CA TYR A 785 -7.71 -8.46 -4.48
C TYR A 785 -8.24 -7.30 -3.65
N ILE A 786 -7.56 -6.97 -2.55
CA ILE A 786 -7.86 -5.80 -1.70
C ILE A 786 -6.60 -4.96 -1.61
N ALA A 787 -6.65 -3.75 -2.15
CA ALA A 787 -5.60 -2.75 -2.09
C ALA A 787 -5.96 -1.62 -1.11
N LEU A 788 -4.93 -0.97 -0.57
CA LEU A 788 -5.03 0.17 0.35
C LEU A 788 -4.79 1.52 -0.35
N ASN A 789 -4.29 1.53 -1.59
CA ASN A 789 -4.20 2.69 -2.48
C ASN A 789 -5.15 2.53 -3.69
N PRO A 790 -5.35 3.59 -4.50
CA PRO A 790 -6.14 3.50 -5.72
C PRO A 790 -5.50 2.58 -6.77
N ILE A 791 -6.33 1.72 -7.37
CA ILE A 791 -5.95 0.80 -8.43
C ILE A 791 -6.04 1.55 -9.78
N PHE A 792 -4.97 2.28 -10.10
CA PHE A 792 -4.90 3.22 -11.20
C PHE A 792 -4.56 2.57 -12.55
N ASN A 793 -4.81 3.30 -13.64
CA ASN A 793 -4.38 2.90 -14.97
C ASN A 793 -2.96 3.41 -15.25
N PRO A 794 -1.95 2.55 -15.47
CA PRO A 794 -0.57 2.98 -15.74
C PRO A 794 -0.38 3.48 -17.19
N ASP A 795 -1.29 3.18 -18.12
CA ASP A 795 -1.18 3.66 -19.50
C ASP A 795 -1.26 5.19 -19.56
N GLY A 796 -0.33 5.83 -20.29
CA GLY A 796 -0.30 7.27 -20.49
C GLY A 796 0.27 8.10 -19.33
N THR A 797 0.55 7.50 -18.17
CA THR A 797 1.21 8.18 -17.04
C THR A 797 2.72 8.31 -17.27
N THR A 798 3.43 8.97 -16.34
CA THR A 798 4.89 9.02 -16.31
C THR A 798 5.52 8.08 -15.28
N TRP A 799 4.73 7.19 -14.67
CA TRP A 799 5.23 6.16 -13.76
C TRP A 799 6.25 5.24 -14.46
N GLY A 800 7.50 5.23 -14.01
CA GLY A 800 8.62 4.58 -14.71
C GLY A 800 8.45 3.07 -14.90
N LEU A 801 7.67 2.41 -14.04
CA LEU A 801 7.44 0.96 -14.05
C LEU A 801 6.23 0.55 -14.91
N LYS A 802 5.53 1.51 -15.53
CA LYS A 802 4.34 1.26 -16.36
C LYS A 802 4.58 0.29 -17.52
N ASP A 803 5.81 0.14 -18.00
CA ASP A 803 6.16 -0.71 -19.15
C ASP A 803 6.86 -2.03 -18.74
N ASP A 804 7.03 -2.27 -17.42
CA ASP A 804 7.59 -3.49 -16.86
C ASP A 804 6.56 -4.64 -16.83
N ILE A 805 6.24 -5.15 -18.03
CA ILE A 805 5.41 -6.34 -18.24
C ILE A 805 5.96 -7.21 -19.38
N THR A 806 6.08 -8.51 -19.12
CA THR A 806 6.73 -9.47 -20.03
C THR A 806 5.83 -10.70 -20.27
N GLY A 807 6.15 -11.48 -21.31
CA GLY A 807 5.41 -12.69 -21.71
C GLY A 807 4.12 -12.46 -22.52
N PHE A 808 3.89 -11.24 -23.04
CA PHE A 808 2.72 -10.90 -23.87
C PHE A 808 3.10 -10.49 -25.29
N ASN A 809 2.21 -10.68 -26.27
CA ASN A 809 2.43 -10.24 -27.65
C ASN A 809 2.32 -8.70 -27.77
N ARG A 810 3.48 -8.04 -27.89
CA ARG A 810 3.59 -6.57 -28.00
C ARG A 810 3.20 -5.99 -29.39
N SER A 811 2.80 -6.82 -30.37
CA SER A 811 2.59 -6.39 -31.76
C SER A 811 1.48 -5.36 -31.95
N GLU A 812 0.46 -5.34 -31.08
CA GLU A 812 -0.62 -4.36 -31.10
C GLU A 812 -0.59 -3.39 -29.90
N GLY A 813 0.59 -3.22 -29.28
CA GLY A 813 0.78 -2.49 -28.03
C GLY A 813 0.81 -3.41 -26.81
N LEU A 814 0.64 -2.83 -25.63
CA LEU A 814 0.70 -3.54 -24.35
C LEU A 814 -0.71 -4.03 -23.94
N PRO A 815 -0.82 -5.12 -23.14
CA PRO A 815 -2.12 -5.65 -22.72
C PRO A 815 -2.82 -4.72 -21.71
N PRO A 816 -4.14 -4.89 -21.46
CA PRO A 816 -4.85 -4.13 -20.42
C PRO A 816 -4.26 -4.36 -19.03
N ARG A 817 -3.99 -3.27 -18.30
CA ARG A 817 -3.27 -3.27 -17.02
C ARG A 817 -3.91 -2.38 -15.97
N ARG A 818 -3.57 -2.66 -14.72
CA ARG A 818 -3.84 -1.84 -13.54
C ARG A 818 -2.70 -2.00 -12.54
N ALA A 819 -2.39 -0.93 -11.81
CA ALA A 819 -1.33 -0.90 -10.81
C ALA A 819 -1.81 -0.24 -9.51
N ASN A 820 -1.09 -0.50 -8.41
CA ASN A 820 -1.34 0.03 -7.09
C ASN A 820 -0.02 0.15 -6.32
N ILE A 821 0.42 1.36 -5.99
CA ILE A 821 1.66 1.58 -5.24
C ILE A 821 1.49 1.15 -3.76
N ILE A 822 2.56 0.63 -3.17
CA ILE A 822 2.63 -0.18 -1.93
C ILE A 822 2.11 -1.61 -2.19
N THR A 823 2.93 -2.63 -1.86
CA THR A 823 2.60 -4.04 -2.17
C THR A 823 1.74 -4.71 -1.08
N THR A 824 1.52 -4.04 0.05
CA THR A 824 0.63 -4.47 1.14
C THR A 824 -0.82 -4.60 0.64
N ALA A 825 -1.31 -5.84 0.50
CA ALA A 825 -2.61 -6.16 -0.12
C ALA A 825 -3.11 -7.57 0.26
N ARG A 826 -4.44 -7.78 0.25
CA ARG A 826 -5.04 -9.13 0.30
C ARG A 826 -5.17 -9.69 -1.10
N MET A 827 -4.87 -10.97 -1.27
CA MET A 827 -5.06 -11.75 -2.49
C MET A 827 -5.79 -13.06 -2.18
N SER A 828 -6.67 -13.54 -3.06
CA SER A 828 -7.26 -14.88 -2.93
C SER A 828 -6.29 -15.96 -3.40
N ARG A 829 -6.43 -17.18 -2.86
CA ARG A 829 -5.72 -18.37 -3.36
C ARG A 829 -5.99 -18.60 -4.85
N ARG A 830 -7.19 -18.25 -5.34
CA ARG A 830 -7.53 -18.26 -6.78
C ARG A 830 -6.61 -17.32 -7.56
N LEU A 831 -6.53 -16.05 -7.18
CA LEU A 831 -5.68 -15.06 -7.83
C LEU A 831 -4.20 -15.48 -7.82
N LEU A 832 -3.65 -15.84 -6.66
CA LEU A 832 -2.25 -16.28 -6.54
C LEU A 832 -1.95 -17.57 -7.30
N THR A 833 -2.90 -18.52 -7.38
CA THR A 833 -2.75 -19.74 -8.21
C THR A 833 -2.75 -19.39 -9.70
N THR A 834 -3.62 -18.49 -10.15
CA THR A 834 -3.64 -18.01 -11.54
C THR A 834 -2.34 -17.30 -11.89
N MET A 835 -1.88 -16.37 -11.05
CA MET A 835 -0.59 -15.69 -11.20
C MET A 835 0.57 -16.70 -11.29
N HIS A 836 0.66 -17.64 -10.34
CA HIS A 836 1.66 -18.71 -10.33
C HIS A 836 1.68 -19.50 -11.65
N LYS A 837 0.51 -19.93 -12.14
CA LYS A 837 0.39 -20.66 -13.41
C LYS A 837 0.78 -19.80 -14.62
N MET A 838 0.36 -18.54 -14.71
CA MET A 838 0.69 -17.64 -15.82
C MET A 838 2.22 -17.41 -15.89
N THR A 839 2.85 -17.12 -14.76
CA THR A 839 4.30 -16.93 -14.66
C THR A 839 5.07 -18.22 -14.95
N ALA A 840 4.58 -19.38 -14.49
CA ALA A 840 5.22 -20.67 -14.74
C ALA A 840 5.07 -21.17 -16.19
N PHE A 841 3.88 -21.08 -16.79
CA PHE A 841 3.57 -21.69 -18.09
C PHE A 841 3.60 -20.71 -19.28
N LYS A 842 3.01 -19.52 -19.15
CA LYS A 842 2.99 -18.49 -20.21
C LYS A 842 4.22 -17.56 -20.16
N LYS A 843 4.98 -17.58 -19.06
CA LYS A 843 6.08 -16.63 -18.76
C LYS A 843 5.60 -15.17 -18.63
N GLN A 844 4.31 -15.01 -18.39
CA GLN A 844 3.66 -13.72 -18.17
C GLN A 844 3.94 -13.23 -16.75
N PHE A 845 4.45 -12.02 -16.63
CA PHE A 845 4.78 -11.38 -15.36
C PHE A 845 4.82 -9.85 -15.50
N ALA A 846 4.63 -9.13 -14.41
CA ALA A 846 4.77 -7.67 -14.33
C ALA A 846 5.39 -7.26 -12.99
N PHE A 847 5.79 -6.00 -12.85
CA PHE A 847 6.22 -5.43 -11.56
C PHE A 847 5.21 -5.76 -10.42
N PRO A 848 5.65 -6.08 -9.18
CA PRO A 848 4.76 -6.51 -8.08
C PRO A 848 3.55 -5.62 -7.77
N GLU A 849 3.67 -4.30 -7.95
CA GLU A 849 2.56 -3.34 -7.76
C GLU A 849 1.54 -3.35 -8.91
N MET A 850 1.92 -3.91 -10.07
CA MET A 850 1.09 -4.04 -11.27
C MET A 850 0.52 -5.46 -11.45
N TRP A 851 1.24 -6.50 -11.04
CA TRP A 851 0.91 -7.89 -11.40
C TRP A 851 -0.43 -8.41 -10.81
N PRO A 852 -0.72 -8.33 -9.49
CA PRO A 852 -1.96 -8.88 -8.94
C PRO A 852 -3.20 -8.15 -9.47
N ALA A 853 -3.14 -6.82 -9.56
CA ALA A 853 -4.22 -5.99 -10.08
C ALA A 853 -4.47 -6.21 -11.59
N THR A 854 -3.40 -6.42 -12.36
CA THR A 854 -3.48 -6.73 -13.80
C THR A 854 -4.08 -8.13 -14.04
N VAL A 855 -3.64 -9.16 -13.32
CA VAL A 855 -4.25 -10.51 -13.44
C VAL A 855 -5.71 -10.48 -13.01
N ALA A 856 -6.05 -9.76 -11.93
CA ALA A 856 -7.43 -9.59 -11.50
C ALA A 856 -8.31 -8.88 -12.55
N LEU A 857 -7.78 -7.90 -13.27
CA LEU A 857 -8.45 -7.23 -14.40
C LEU A 857 -8.68 -8.18 -15.58
N GLN A 858 -7.62 -8.88 -16.01
CA GLN A 858 -7.64 -9.73 -17.21
C GLN A 858 -8.55 -10.97 -17.04
N HIS A 859 -8.64 -11.50 -15.83
CA HIS A 859 -9.56 -12.59 -15.46
C HIS A 859 -10.92 -12.11 -14.93
N GLY A 860 -11.13 -10.80 -14.75
CA GLY A 860 -12.40 -10.24 -14.25
C GLY A 860 -12.71 -10.62 -12.80
N PHE A 861 -11.68 -10.89 -12.00
CA PHE A 861 -11.78 -11.17 -10.56
C PHE A 861 -12.18 -9.92 -9.76
N LYS A 862 -12.63 -10.08 -8.51
CA LYS A 862 -13.14 -8.96 -7.70
C LYS A 862 -11.98 -8.20 -7.03
N ALA A 863 -11.46 -7.17 -7.71
CA ALA A 863 -10.51 -6.22 -7.14
C ALA A 863 -11.22 -5.05 -6.45
N VAL A 864 -10.72 -4.64 -5.28
CA VAL A 864 -11.26 -3.53 -4.47
C VAL A 864 -10.09 -2.65 -3.99
N SER A 865 -10.22 -1.34 -4.13
CA SER A 865 -9.42 -0.37 -3.37
C SER A 865 -10.26 0.10 -2.18
N VAL A 866 -9.67 0.13 -0.98
CA VAL A 866 -10.40 0.43 0.25
C VAL A 866 -10.08 1.85 0.73
N PRO A 867 -11.08 2.74 0.90
CA PRO A 867 -10.89 4.13 1.28
C PRO A 867 -10.61 4.27 2.78
N HIS A 868 -9.47 3.75 3.24
CA HIS A 868 -9.07 3.91 4.65
C HIS A 868 -8.63 5.35 4.94
N PRO A 869 -8.83 5.84 6.18
CA PRO A 869 -8.35 7.16 6.59
C PRO A 869 -6.84 7.34 6.32
N VAL A 870 -6.49 8.42 5.63
CA VAL A 870 -5.13 8.90 5.41
C VAL A 870 -5.07 10.39 5.77
N TYR A 871 -4.06 10.74 6.56
CA TYR A 871 -3.79 12.09 7.03
C TYR A 871 -2.69 12.75 6.19
N VAL A 872 -2.55 14.08 6.25
CA VAL A 872 -1.57 14.87 5.50
C VAL A 872 -0.78 15.79 6.45
N ASP A 873 0.45 16.17 6.10
CA ASP A 873 1.34 16.96 6.96
C ASP A 873 0.99 18.47 7.04
N ARG A 874 0.25 18.99 6.06
CA ARG A 874 0.06 20.43 5.81
C ARG A 874 -1.37 20.80 5.48
N ALA A 875 -1.73 22.05 5.77
CA ALA A 875 -3.05 22.62 5.53
C ALA A 875 -3.29 22.97 4.04
N TRP A 876 -3.37 21.96 3.17
CA TRP A 876 -3.75 22.13 1.77
C TRP A 876 -5.21 22.60 1.63
N PRO A 877 -5.56 23.45 0.65
CA PRO A 877 -6.95 23.63 0.24
C PRO A 877 -7.48 22.34 -0.38
N GLU A 878 -8.43 21.67 0.28
CA GLU A 878 -8.89 20.32 -0.07
C GLU A 878 -9.35 20.18 -1.53
N ALA A 879 -10.09 21.16 -2.06
CA ALA A 879 -10.56 21.14 -3.43
C ALA A 879 -9.40 21.13 -4.45
N TYR A 880 -8.27 21.79 -4.11
CA TYR A 880 -7.06 21.75 -4.92
C TYR A 880 -6.31 20.42 -4.75
N MET A 881 -6.22 19.89 -3.53
CA MET A 881 -5.63 18.58 -3.27
C MET A 881 -6.39 17.46 -4.03
N ALA A 882 -7.72 17.42 -3.92
CA ALA A 882 -8.57 16.47 -4.62
C ALA A 882 -8.46 16.61 -6.15
N GLN A 883 -8.37 17.84 -6.67
CA GLN A 883 -8.11 18.08 -8.09
C GLN A 883 -6.75 17.54 -8.54
N ILE A 884 -5.69 17.73 -7.76
CA ILE A 884 -4.33 17.24 -8.07
C ILE A 884 -4.26 15.71 -8.03
N TYR A 885 -4.88 15.08 -7.04
CA TYR A 885 -4.85 13.62 -6.84
C TYR A 885 -5.71 12.85 -7.85
N ASN A 886 -6.81 13.44 -8.31
CA ASN A 886 -7.69 12.88 -9.35
C ASN A 886 -7.54 13.63 -10.70
N ASN A 887 -6.35 14.14 -11.00
CA ASN A 887 -6.02 14.86 -12.24
C ASN A 887 -5.74 13.95 -13.45
N GLY A 888 -6.01 12.65 -13.32
CA GLY A 888 -5.90 11.67 -14.38
C GLY A 888 -7.06 11.73 -15.39
N ARG A 889 -7.03 10.86 -16.38
CA ARG A 889 -8.05 10.78 -17.44
C ARG A 889 -9.44 10.58 -16.84
N ASP A 890 -10.41 11.33 -17.36
CA ASP A 890 -11.82 11.28 -16.95
C ASP A 890 -12.04 11.44 -15.43
N GLY A 891 -11.14 12.14 -14.72
CA GLY A 891 -11.19 12.35 -13.27
C GLY A 891 -10.77 11.14 -12.43
N SER A 892 -10.00 10.21 -13.01
CA SER A 892 -9.28 9.15 -12.26
C SER A 892 -7.94 9.65 -11.72
N SER A 893 -7.18 8.83 -10.98
CA SER A 893 -5.84 9.18 -10.50
C SER A 893 -4.71 8.84 -11.49
N GLY A 894 -5.01 8.15 -12.59
CA GLY A 894 -4.05 7.71 -13.61
C GLY A 894 -4.55 7.91 -15.05
N GLY A 895 -4.04 7.13 -16.00
CA GLY A 895 -4.56 7.12 -17.38
C GLY A 895 -4.23 8.32 -18.27
N SER A 896 -3.44 9.29 -17.79
CA SER A 896 -2.95 10.45 -18.55
C SER A 896 -1.61 10.96 -18.00
N ARG A 897 -0.94 11.87 -18.72
CA ARG A 897 0.32 12.52 -18.27
C ARG A 897 0.11 13.49 -17.08
N THR A 898 -1.13 13.80 -16.71
CA THR A 898 -1.47 14.61 -15.54
C THR A 898 -1.74 13.80 -14.28
N SER A 899 -1.72 12.46 -14.39
CA SER A 899 -1.65 11.46 -13.30
C SER A 899 -0.78 11.89 -12.12
N ILE A 900 -1.23 11.57 -10.90
CA ILE A 900 -0.44 11.78 -9.68
C ILE A 900 0.75 10.79 -9.61
N PHE A 901 0.63 9.63 -10.24
CA PHE A 901 1.67 8.61 -10.37
C PHE A 901 2.61 8.91 -11.55
N GLY A 902 3.93 8.77 -11.33
CA GLY A 902 5.01 9.36 -12.14
C GLY A 902 5.63 10.59 -11.48
N ASP A 903 6.08 11.55 -12.29
CA ASP A 903 6.80 12.77 -11.87
C ASP A 903 6.09 13.61 -10.78
N ARG A 904 4.81 13.35 -10.52
CA ARG A 904 3.94 14.06 -9.56
C ARG A 904 3.83 13.37 -8.19
N GLU A 905 4.49 12.23 -7.99
CA GLU A 905 4.44 11.47 -6.73
C GLU A 905 4.98 12.27 -5.53
N HIS A 906 5.83 13.28 -5.78
CA HIS A 906 6.29 14.25 -4.78
C HIS A 906 5.16 14.89 -3.95
N ASN A 907 3.94 14.99 -4.49
CA ASN A 907 2.79 15.53 -3.78
C ASN A 907 2.27 14.61 -2.65
N MET A 908 2.63 13.32 -2.67
CA MET A 908 2.18 12.31 -1.69
C MET A 908 3.16 12.12 -0.52
N HIS A 909 4.31 12.80 -0.51
CA HIS A 909 5.32 12.68 0.56
C HIS A 909 4.82 13.17 1.93
N GLY A 910 3.79 14.03 1.95
CA GLY A 910 3.12 14.49 3.16
C GLY A 910 2.05 13.56 3.73
N LEU A 911 1.72 12.44 3.07
CA LEU A 911 0.65 11.53 3.51
C LEU A 911 1.07 10.62 4.67
N SER A 912 0.11 10.14 5.47
CA SER A 912 0.36 9.07 6.45
C SER A 912 0.59 7.69 5.80
N TRP A 913 0.26 7.56 4.50
CA TRP A 913 0.33 6.31 3.75
C TRP A 913 0.87 6.55 2.33
N PHE A 914 2.19 6.52 2.17
CA PHE A 914 2.86 6.54 0.87
C PHE A 914 4.28 5.98 1.00
N TYR A 915 4.80 5.24 0.01
CA TYR A 915 6.09 4.53 0.15
C TYR A 915 7.29 5.45 0.44
N ASN A 916 7.22 6.72 0.00
CA ASN A 916 8.22 7.76 0.26
C ASN A 916 7.66 8.89 1.15
N SER A 917 6.81 8.55 2.13
CA SER A 917 6.30 9.53 3.09
C SER A 917 7.38 9.99 4.07
N GLY A 918 7.59 11.30 4.15
CA GLY A 918 8.34 11.94 5.24
C GLY A 918 7.49 12.22 6.49
N PHE A 919 6.16 12.09 6.40
CA PHE A 919 5.25 12.42 7.50
C PHE A 919 5.04 11.24 8.47
N ALA A 920 4.62 10.08 7.97
CA ALA A 920 4.39 8.87 8.74
C ALA A 920 5.55 8.48 9.69
N PRO A 921 6.83 8.38 9.25
CA PRO A 921 7.94 7.98 10.12
C PRO A 921 8.23 9.00 11.23
N ASN A 922 7.88 10.27 11.04
CA ASN A 922 8.08 11.35 12.01
C ASN A 922 6.92 11.47 13.00
N MET A 923 5.67 11.27 12.55
CA MET A 923 4.50 11.22 13.43
C MET A 923 4.55 10.01 14.37
N TYR A 924 4.94 8.83 13.85
CA TYR A 924 5.08 7.61 14.66
C TYR A 924 6.13 7.75 15.76
N ARG A 925 7.35 8.24 15.42
CA ARG A 925 8.42 8.49 16.40
C ARG A 925 7.98 9.45 17.52
N ARG A 926 7.30 10.54 17.18
CA ARG A 926 6.79 11.50 18.17
C ARG A 926 5.70 10.88 19.08
N TRP A 927 4.81 10.03 18.54
CA TRP A 927 3.81 9.31 19.33
C TRP A 927 4.42 8.28 20.30
N LEU A 928 5.52 7.62 19.91
CA LEU A 928 6.36 6.83 20.80
C LEU A 928 7.08 7.64 21.90
N GLY A 929 7.00 8.98 21.87
CA GLY A 929 7.64 9.87 22.83
C GLY A 929 9.09 10.22 22.47
N LEU A 930 9.54 9.96 21.24
CA LEU A 930 10.89 10.28 20.79
C LEU A 930 10.99 11.74 20.31
N ARG A 931 12.22 12.28 20.33
CA ARG A 931 12.52 13.59 19.73
C ARG A 931 12.75 13.46 18.23
N VAL A 932 12.20 14.41 17.48
CA VAL A 932 12.39 14.52 16.02
C VAL A 932 12.64 16.00 15.69
N ASN A 933 13.77 16.29 15.06
CA ASN A 933 14.27 17.64 14.78
C ASN A 933 14.44 18.49 16.07
N ASN A 934 14.85 17.85 17.17
CA ASN A 934 14.91 18.36 18.55
C ASN A 934 13.56 18.65 19.22
N ASP A 935 12.44 18.64 18.49
CA ASP A 935 11.10 18.81 19.05
C ASP A 935 10.55 17.52 19.68
N GLY A 936 9.67 17.67 20.68
CA GLY A 936 9.03 16.56 21.39
C GLY A 936 9.84 16.01 22.55
N GLY A 937 9.64 14.72 22.86
CA GLY A 937 10.24 14.05 24.02
C GLY A 937 9.50 14.29 25.34
N GLU A 938 9.96 13.62 26.39
CA GLU A 938 9.36 13.64 27.74
C GLU A 938 9.13 15.04 28.31
N GLU A 939 10.09 15.96 28.16
CA GLU A 939 9.96 17.34 28.65
C GLU A 939 8.77 18.06 28.00
N PHE A 940 8.51 17.81 26.73
CA PHE A 940 7.39 18.38 25.97
C PHE A 940 6.04 17.74 26.36
N GLU A 941 6.01 16.44 26.64
CA GLU A 941 4.79 15.78 27.14
C GLU A 941 4.47 16.22 28.59
N GLY A 942 5.49 16.44 29.42
CA GLY A 942 5.34 16.70 30.85
C GLY A 942 5.20 18.17 31.27
N THR A 943 5.76 19.12 30.51
CA THR A 943 5.98 20.51 30.97
C THR A 943 5.34 21.54 30.04
N GLU A 944 4.54 22.48 30.58
CA GLU A 944 4.04 23.64 29.81
C GLU A 944 5.09 24.77 29.80
N ASP A 945 5.72 24.98 28.65
CA ASP A 945 6.53 26.17 28.39
C ASP A 945 5.64 27.36 27.99
N LYS A 946 5.37 28.26 28.94
CA LYS A 946 4.54 29.46 28.74
C LYS A 946 5.20 30.55 27.90
N SER A 947 6.49 30.43 27.58
CA SER A 947 7.18 31.35 26.64
C SER A 947 6.81 31.05 25.19
N LYS A 948 6.50 29.79 24.89
CA LYS A 948 6.15 29.28 23.56
C LYS A 948 4.71 29.62 23.18
N LYS A 949 4.54 30.35 22.08
CA LYS A 949 3.26 30.83 21.53
C LYS A 949 3.29 31.02 20.01
N GLY A 950 4.23 30.36 19.33
CA GLY A 950 4.45 30.51 17.89
C GLY A 950 3.98 29.29 17.09
N LYS A 951 3.94 29.42 15.77
CA LYS A 951 3.71 28.28 14.86
C LYS A 951 4.89 27.30 14.83
N GLY A 952 4.59 26.05 14.51
CA GLY A 952 5.50 24.92 14.44
C GLY A 952 5.65 24.19 15.78
N VAL A 953 5.87 22.86 15.70
CA VAL A 953 5.88 21.95 16.86
C VAL A 953 6.84 22.38 17.97
N GLY A 954 8.05 22.83 17.61
CA GLY A 954 9.03 23.39 18.55
C GLY A 954 8.59 24.66 19.29
N ASN A 955 7.56 25.37 18.81
CA ASN A 955 6.96 26.57 19.39
C ASN A 955 5.59 26.34 20.03
N MET A 956 5.09 25.10 20.06
CA MET A 956 3.97 24.70 20.93
C MET A 956 4.44 24.59 22.39
N ARG A 957 3.51 24.79 23.35
CA ARG A 957 3.85 24.82 24.78
C ARG A 957 4.28 23.48 25.38
N GLY A 958 3.78 22.37 24.86
CA GLY A 958 3.84 21.09 25.57
C GLY A 958 2.96 21.08 26.83
N GLY A 959 3.20 20.11 27.71
CA GLY A 959 2.45 19.90 28.96
C GLY A 959 1.08 19.22 28.79
N GLU A 960 0.66 18.95 27.56
CA GLU A 960 -0.60 18.26 27.25
C GLU A 960 -0.57 16.76 27.58
N GLY A 961 0.51 16.20 28.11
CA GLY A 961 0.69 14.76 28.30
C GLY A 961 1.13 14.05 27.01
N ARG A 962 1.01 12.72 27.00
CA ARG A 962 1.39 11.90 25.83
C ARG A 962 0.49 12.17 24.64
N MET A 963 1.06 12.08 23.43
CA MET A 963 0.27 12.05 22.20
C MET A 963 -0.74 10.89 22.20
N CYS A 964 -1.90 11.15 21.61
CA CYS A 964 -2.97 10.17 21.45
C CYS A 964 -3.49 10.24 20.00
N LEU A 965 -3.32 9.15 19.24
CA LEU A 965 -3.69 9.09 17.82
C LEU A 965 -4.94 8.21 17.64
N PRO A 966 -5.91 8.61 16.79
CA PRO A 966 -6.98 7.71 16.36
C PRO A 966 -6.41 6.53 15.56
N PRO A 967 -7.19 5.45 15.33
CA PRO A 967 -6.79 4.34 14.47
C PRO A 967 -6.40 4.83 13.07
N MET A 968 -5.14 4.66 12.67
CA MET A 968 -4.62 5.08 11.38
C MET A 968 -3.46 4.18 10.93
N LEU A 969 -3.32 4.01 9.63
CA LEU A 969 -2.19 3.33 9.00
C LEU A 969 -1.05 4.31 8.77
N LEU A 970 0.17 3.84 9.03
CA LEU A 970 1.41 4.60 8.93
C LEU A 970 2.43 3.81 8.11
N HIS A 971 2.90 4.40 7.00
CA HIS A 971 3.89 3.79 6.11
C HIS A 971 4.70 4.86 5.34
N PRO A 972 6.04 4.70 5.21
CA PRO A 972 6.88 3.69 5.87
C PRO A 972 7.25 4.09 7.30
N VAL A 973 7.55 3.10 8.12
CA VAL A 973 8.17 3.24 9.45
C VAL A 973 9.36 2.28 9.53
N LYS A 974 10.53 2.80 9.17
CA LYS A 974 11.84 2.11 9.25
C LYS A 974 12.69 2.70 10.38
N ASP A 975 13.65 1.94 10.89
CA ASP A 975 14.72 2.36 11.84
C ASP A 975 14.26 3.19 13.05
N VAL A 976 13.30 2.65 13.80
CA VAL A 976 12.84 3.22 15.06
C VAL A 976 13.76 2.75 16.19
N GLU A 977 14.72 3.60 16.56
CA GLU A 977 15.60 3.35 17.72
C GLU A 977 14.88 3.79 19.01
N LEU A 978 14.53 2.83 19.85
CA LEU A 978 13.96 3.08 21.18
C LEU A 978 15.09 3.09 22.22
N PRO A 979 15.10 4.03 23.20
CA PRO A 979 16.02 3.97 24.32
C PRO A 979 15.74 2.71 25.17
N VAL A 980 16.66 1.76 25.13
CA VAL A 980 16.67 0.55 25.97
C VAL A 980 17.45 0.84 27.25
N GLU A 981 16.97 0.38 28.41
CA GLU A 981 17.82 0.29 29.60
C GLU A 981 18.97 -0.69 29.33
N ALA A 982 20.22 -0.20 29.31
CA ALA A 982 21.38 -1.08 29.29
C ALA A 982 21.32 -1.99 30.53
N PRO A 983 21.53 -3.31 30.39
CA PRO A 983 21.60 -4.18 31.56
C PRO A 983 22.70 -3.67 32.48
N GLU A 984 22.40 -3.56 33.78
CA GLU A 984 23.42 -3.25 34.78
C GLU A 984 24.56 -4.25 34.59
N ALA A 985 25.74 -3.76 34.17
CA ALA A 985 26.89 -4.60 33.96
C ALA A 985 27.17 -5.35 35.26
N ASP A 986 27.24 -6.69 35.19
CA ASP A 986 27.37 -7.55 36.37
C ASP A 986 28.52 -7.04 37.25
N ALA A 987 28.15 -6.48 38.39
CA ALA A 987 29.11 -5.84 39.27
C ALA A 987 29.96 -6.95 39.91
N GLU A 988 31.16 -7.20 39.36
CA GLU A 988 32.15 -8.13 39.97
C GLU A 988 32.31 -7.77 41.46
N GLU A 989 31.75 -8.61 42.33
CA GLU A 989 31.81 -8.38 43.78
C GLU A 989 33.28 -8.42 44.24
N GLY A 990 33.87 -7.25 44.49
CA GLY A 990 35.13 -7.12 45.22
C GLY A 990 36.36 -6.60 44.46
N LYS A 991 36.22 -5.93 43.31
CA LYS A 991 37.34 -5.14 42.72
C LYS A 991 37.04 -3.66 42.62
N ALA A 992 37.36 -2.91 43.68
CA ALA A 992 37.48 -1.46 43.59
C ALA A 992 38.63 -1.10 42.63
N PRO A 993 38.43 -0.15 41.68
CA PRO A 993 39.51 0.29 40.80
C PRO A 993 40.61 0.96 41.62
N GLN A 994 41.85 0.49 41.45
CA GLN A 994 43.00 0.98 42.19
C GLN A 994 43.37 2.39 41.70
N SER A 995 43.01 3.41 42.48
CA SER A 995 43.30 4.81 42.16
C SER A 995 44.81 5.08 42.22
N ASP A 996 45.42 5.33 41.06
CA ASP A 996 46.78 5.86 40.96
C ASP A 996 46.79 7.32 41.44
N PRO A 997 47.58 7.70 42.48
CA PRO A 997 47.68 9.08 42.94
C PRO A 997 48.50 10.02 42.03
N GLY A 998 49.01 9.55 40.88
CA GLY A 998 50.00 10.25 40.05
C GLY A 998 49.59 10.66 38.64
N ALA A 999 48.30 10.57 38.27
CA ALA A 999 47.77 10.87 36.93
C ALA A 999 46.99 12.19 36.84
#